data_AF-A0AAJ2N319-F1
#
_entry.id   AF-A0AAJ2N319-F1
#
_cell.length_a   1.000
_cell.length_b   1.000
_cell.length_c   1.000
_cell.angle_alpha   90.00
_cell.angle_beta   90.00
_cell.angle_gamma   90.00
#
_symmetry.space_group_name_H-M   'P 1'
#
loop_
_entity.id
_entity.type
_entity.pdbx_description
1 polymer ?
#
loop_
_entity_poly.entity_id
_entity_poly.type
_entity_poly.pdbx_seq_one_letter_code
_entity_poly.pdbx_strand_id
1 'polypeptide(L)'
;MKNIKMISVALIVVLFADFYLSLFPISQVHAKGEIAEEINYEFSSSNDDYEFGGYLFSANSSLETKPIVVPAKPGKVIKKLEWVDKETRQAIRSINGFTIGKTNYDVTDGLKDALQGAKMKVASKDNSNYGGVYYWDRWSINDPANWDGKHWRAGAGRVSVPDSRGCDANVPTENIRGHYLPKYPGCTDPFLEADIPRTKPFTIDEPSDQLNLTWIKTGAISKELKDVTAANVLVDFATKINDIHGIGGNTDSSTLGGKVARLADLDLITIYFEQTFNNDTYNKYWANPGAKQVWYFSKFFVDFNSVTYRYKDKLLIATYADGTSGLEITGNKCVAPGGTTQLVAKLTKVDGTTWELKNHAKLKWTSSNASVMTINNSGLVTAVASTGTSSITAHFADSTQALDEKADFSMTVGTGNSCNDDNSGGNPGGGTGQCKYTIAAPSSGSSVTGNKMNPDVTGMIKADNRGNEIFDVLRGIPTSENLYANVFANQYLFQHTFAQMSGKVNYQCQVEVTYALEWKQKQPDVCTTNKQGQRVCTPQPDLTMRDTESKTYSFSFQRDYSYWQINNIEVYGIQRASLNNYALPNGTVTLQPSGYSAPSLSTDHNLDVSAHVKPKDSGTISFTPATVPGMYTRPSVPNDESQLKSRAESQTGEPEVRNDLVSFNGTTIMSNSWTTKHGTTPGSIPSPTIIGQNVLYRSGMLISSKLVNAANTPSSGAIYYNLVPGNINGGSDKQFPINGINTVTVHTPVVNYSSITDDREHNQKTTPNYNRAALILDRPFTVRMPTSGQHVNYPGYGDRDYAKYFRMKQVWFPFDVYTADRSRFIPKRTWTDIPVNQLDTTFFLPVWVDEGDYSVLYRTIAENAPDSFTHQPTANTNWENHVATHEIAVEVIGRVYDFHVTDIMDFNWETVFRKQKGSSEPTGNSYWVGRKGIDGEARGNAFPYELPVRKGSHPDSSYKNVAVKTGYAFKFDLKTKGNMFGSGDGIHLKPTFYFTDSKGQKRQEVDVYYHTDERKFIRIGSAEDKVRRSMELNARLRNVPEQRILDAAGAFYELFASSISTSRQAYIEEWARAAKKPTTIGSYSDLFLPYHVRTFMGPTSVPTGVSEARAFSSIQQWYGEYNLPAKLYIVPKGFDLSKQFSFNDKAPFFLRDGFLIVNVDIETVRDGQKGKSHLQYIQAPLTNQWKREGSRPQFTDPYGVTFQLKDGDVMFYRADQSSVDDFGVTGTH
;
A
#
# COMPACT_ATOMS: atom_id res chain seq x y z
N MET A 1 4.50 23.59 49.51
CA MET A 1 3.66 23.23 50.68
C MET A 1 2.94 21.92 50.36
N LYS A 2 3.14 20.90 51.22
CA LYS A 2 2.34 19.68 51.50
C LYS A 2 1.68 18.99 50.28
N ASN A 3 2.13 17.87 49.70
CA ASN A 3 2.64 16.59 50.22
C ASN A 3 1.64 15.77 51.06
N ILE A 4 1.51 14.48 50.69
CA ILE A 4 0.95 13.28 51.38
C ILE A 4 -0.47 12.84 50.92
N LYS A 5 -0.77 11.59 50.52
CA LYS A 5 -0.03 10.32 50.25
C LYS A 5 -1.05 9.26 49.74
N MET A 6 -0.51 8.30 48.98
CA MET A 6 -0.80 6.84 48.96
C MET A 6 -2.19 6.32 48.57
N ILE A 7 -2.21 5.62 47.42
CA ILE A 7 -2.30 4.15 47.42
C ILE A 7 -1.12 3.61 46.59
N SER A 8 -0.32 2.74 47.20
CA SER A 8 0.76 1.94 46.64
C SER A 8 0.52 0.48 47.02
N VAL A 9 1.34 -0.43 46.45
CA VAL A 9 1.48 -1.89 46.73
C VAL A 9 0.63 -2.73 45.76
N ALA A 10 1.10 -3.70 44.98
CA ALA A 10 2.22 -4.68 45.07
C ALA A 10 2.30 -5.49 43.74
N LEU A 11 3.35 -6.22 43.31
CA LEU A 11 4.76 -6.41 43.70
C LEU A 11 5.46 -7.40 42.71
N ILE A 12 6.81 -7.40 42.68
CA ILE A 12 7.80 -8.48 42.33
C ILE A 12 8.16 -8.64 40.84
N VAL A 13 9.39 -8.41 40.31
CA VAL A 13 10.80 -8.32 40.79
C VAL A 13 11.41 -9.61 41.35
N VAL A 14 12.15 -10.34 40.48
CA VAL A 14 13.51 -10.91 40.72
C VAL A 14 13.68 -11.96 41.84
N LEU A 15 14.18 -13.17 41.52
CA LEU A 15 15.51 -13.69 41.95
C LEU A 15 15.74 -15.20 41.67
N PHE A 16 17.06 -15.52 41.59
CA PHE A 16 17.78 -16.82 41.59
C PHE A 16 18.05 -17.43 40.21
N ALA A 17 19.25 -17.28 39.62
CA ALA A 17 20.61 -17.71 40.01
C ALA A 17 20.83 -19.23 39.92
N ASP A 18 21.83 -19.58 39.12
CA ASP A 18 22.65 -20.80 39.10
C ASP A 18 21.96 -22.17 39.13
N PHE A 19 21.93 -22.81 37.97
CA PHE A 19 22.25 -24.24 37.91
C PHE A 19 23.17 -24.53 36.72
N TYR A 20 24.39 -24.93 37.06
CA TYR A 20 25.30 -25.68 36.21
C TYR A 20 24.54 -26.80 35.49
N LEU A 21 24.56 -26.78 34.15
CA LEU A 21 24.68 -28.03 33.41
C LEU A 21 25.71 -27.82 32.29
N SER A 22 26.90 -28.29 32.59
CA SER A 22 27.91 -28.69 31.62
C SER A 22 27.29 -29.58 30.55
N LEU A 23 27.04 -29.02 29.38
CA LEU A 23 26.95 -29.78 28.13
C LEU A 23 27.95 -29.16 27.19
N PHE A 24 29.02 -29.94 26.98
CA PHE A 24 30.12 -29.82 26.03
C PHE A 24 29.92 -28.78 24.91
N PRO A 25 30.97 -28.00 24.54
CA PRO A 25 30.95 -27.36 23.24
C PRO A 25 30.84 -28.48 22.21
N ILE A 26 29.67 -28.61 21.58
CA ILE A 26 29.55 -29.35 20.34
C ILE A 26 30.48 -28.60 19.40
N SER A 27 31.65 -29.18 19.15
CA SER A 27 32.54 -28.76 18.09
C SER A 27 31.71 -28.73 16.82
N GLN A 28 31.35 -27.52 16.37
CA GLN A 28 30.75 -27.37 15.06
C GLN A 28 31.74 -27.95 14.07
N VAL A 29 31.30 -28.99 13.39
CA VAL A 29 31.99 -29.55 12.23
C VAL A 29 32.05 -28.42 11.21
N HIS A 30 33.23 -27.83 11.04
CA HIS A 30 33.48 -26.82 10.03
C HIS A 30 33.29 -27.46 8.66
N ALA A 31 32.38 -26.91 7.86
CA ALA A 31 32.38 -27.19 6.43
C ALA A 31 33.71 -26.68 5.86
N LYS A 32 34.60 -27.60 5.48
CA LYS A 32 35.78 -27.29 4.65
C LYS A 32 35.28 -26.70 3.33
N GLY A 33 35.81 -25.54 2.94
CA GLY A 33 35.46 -24.90 1.66
C GLY A 33 35.16 -23.40 1.74
N GLU A 34 35.11 -22.77 0.58
CA GLU A 34 34.69 -21.38 0.44
C GLU A 34 33.20 -21.21 0.81
N ILE A 35 32.89 -20.13 1.51
CA ILE A 35 31.54 -19.75 1.90
C ILE A 35 31.22 -18.42 1.22
N ALA A 36 30.27 -18.40 0.30
CA ALA A 36 29.72 -17.17 -0.23
C ALA A 36 28.48 -16.77 0.58
N GLU A 37 28.40 -15.52 1.02
CA GLU A 37 27.28 -14.98 1.77
C GLU A 37 26.86 -13.62 1.20
N GLU A 38 25.54 -13.39 1.17
CA GLU A 38 24.96 -12.11 0.81
C GLU A 38 25.07 -11.14 1.98
N ILE A 39 25.66 -9.97 1.73
CA ILE A 39 25.85 -8.91 2.70
C ILE A 39 24.75 -7.87 2.51
N ASN A 40 24.03 -7.58 3.60
CA ASN A 40 23.04 -6.50 3.61
C ASN A 40 23.72 -5.14 3.49
N TYR A 41 23.11 -4.24 2.73
CA TYR A 41 23.58 -2.88 2.56
C TYR A 41 22.40 -1.92 2.38
N GLU A 42 22.63 -0.64 2.66
CA GLU A 42 21.64 0.42 2.54
C GLU A 42 22.20 1.59 1.72
N PHE A 43 21.33 2.33 1.06
CA PHE A 43 21.67 3.58 0.38
C PHE A 43 21.48 4.79 1.28
N SER A 44 22.23 5.85 1.00
CA SER A 44 21.97 7.19 1.54
C SER A 44 20.82 7.83 0.75
N SER A 45 19.58 7.39 1.01
CA SER A 45 18.38 7.82 0.29
C SER A 45 17.76 9.12 0.82
N SER A 46 17.04 9.83 -0.03
CA SER A 46 16.24 11.01 0.29
C SER A 46 14.78 10.65 0.57
N ASN A 47 14.00 11.59 1.12
CA ASN A 47 12.55 11.42 1.31
C ASN A 47 11.76 11.29 -0.01
N ASP A 48 12.35 11.68 -1.14
CA ASP A 48 11.73 11.60 -2.46
C ASP A 48 11.92 10.24 -3.13
N ASP A 49 12.90 9.45 -2.67
CA ASP A 49 13.10 8.08 -3.14
C ASP A 49 11.94 7.17 -2.73
N TYR A 50 11.75 6.08 -3.46
CA TYR A 50 10.57 5.21 -3.35
C TYR A 50 10.96 3.74 -3.26
N GLU A 51 10.65 3.10 -2.14
CA GLU A 51 10.85 1.66 -1.98
C GLU A 51 9.58 0.89 -2.36
N PHE A 52 9.73 -0.05 -3.29
CA PHE A 52 8.63 -0.92 -3.72
C PHE A 52 9.15 -2.26 -4.23
N GLY A 53 8.49 -3.35 -3.85
CA GLY A 53 8.83 -4.69 -4.33
C GLY A 53 10.24 -5.19 -3.99
N GLY A 54 10.86 -4.64 -2.94
CA GLY A 54 12.25 -4.93 -2.57
C GLY A 54 13.31 -4.17 -3.38
N TYR A 55 12.88 -3.25 -4.24
CA TYR A 55 13.73 -2.31 -4.98
C TYR A 55 13.61 -0.90 -4.42
N LEU A 56 14.61 -0.07 -4.70
CA LEU A 56 14.61 1.36 -4.40
C LEU A 56 14.64 2.13 -5.73
N PHE A 57 13.74 3.09 -5.89
CA PHE A 57 13.66 3.97 -7.06
C PHE A 57 14.07 5.39 -6.70
N SER A 58 14.85 6.02 -7.56
CA SER A 58 15.32 7.41 -7.39
C SER A 58 15.31 8.18 -8.70
N ALA A 59 15.18 9.50 -8.60
CA ALA A 59 15.39 10.40 -9.73
C ALA A 59 16.89 10.52 -10.10
N ASN A 60 17.79 10.15 -9.18
CA ASN A 60 19.24 10.25 -9.37
C ASN A 60 19.79 8.98 -10.04
N SER A 61 20.72 9.15 -10.99
CA SER A 61 21.34 8.04 -11.71
C SER A 61 22.40 7.29 -10.91
N SER A 62 22.94 7.90 -9.84
CA SER A 62 23.96 7.33 -8.97
C SER A 62 23.62 7.58 -7.50
N LEU A 63 23.73 6.56 -6.65
CA LEU A 63 23.55 6.66 -5.19
C LEU A 63 24.75 6.03 -4.46
N GLU A 64 25.16 6.65 -3.35
CA GLU A 64 26.19 6.13 -2.44
C GLU A 64 25.55 5.25 -1.37
N THR A 65 26.21 4.14 -1.00
CA THR A 65 25.81 3.34 0.15
C THR A 65 26.10 4.05 1.47
N LYS A 66 25.34 3.73 2.51
CA LYS A 66 25.82 3.93 3.90
C LYS A 66 27.06 3.05 4.13
N PRO A 67 27.85 3.27 5.20
CA PRO A 67 28.99 2.41 5.52
C PRO A 67 28.58 0.93 5.58
N ILE A 68 29.25 0.10 4.79
CA ILE A 68 28.96 -1.32 4.60
C ILE A 68 29.60 -2.11 5.74
N VAL A 69 28.81 -2.99 6.35
CA VAL A 69 29.24 -3.86 7.45
C VAL A 69 29.29 -5.30 6.95
N VAL A 70 30.47 -5.91 7.04
CA VAL A 70 30.70 -7.31 6.68
C VAL A 70 31.10 -8.06 7.94
N PRO A 71 30.26 -8.95 8.49
CA PRO A 71 30.54 -9.61 9.76
C PRO A 71 31.72 -10.59 9.66
N ALA A 72 32.38 -10.83 10.79
CA ALA A 72 33.42 -11.85 10.89
C ALA A 72 32.83 -13.27 10.81
N LYS A 73 33.56 -14.18 10.17
CA LYS A 73 33.25 -15.62 10.20
C LYS A 73 34.36 -16.37 10.96
N PRO A 74 34.04 -17.22 11.95
CA PRO A 74 35.04 -17.97 12.70
C PRO A 74 35.97 -18.77 11.77
N GLY A 75 37.28 -18.57 11.91
CA GLY A 75 38.31 -19.30 11.15
C GLY A 75 38.45 -18.94 9.66
N LYS A 76 37.73 -17.92 9.15
CA LYS A 76 37.74 -17.55 7.74
C LYS A 76 38.16 -16.08 7.54
N VAL A 77 38.71 -15.77 6.37
CA VAL A 77 39.01 -14.39 5.91
C VAL A 77 38.20 -14.05 4.67
N ILE A 78 37.91 -12.76 4.45
CA ILE A 78 37.18 -12.30 3.27
C ILE A 78 38.14 -12.33 2.06
N LYS A 79 37.90 -13.26 1.15
CA LYS A 79 38.66 -13.46 -0.10
C LYS A 79 38.18 -12.54 -1.22
N LYS A 80 36.88 -12.30 -1.31
CA LYS A 80 36.26 -11.38 -2.29
C LYS A 80 35.08 -10.64 -1.67
N LEU A 81 34.87 -9.41 -2.11
CA LEU A 81 33.67 -8.62 -1.82
C LEU A 81 33.24 -7.93 -3.12
N GLU A 82 32.16 -8.41 -3.72
CA GLU A 82 31.79 -8.07 -5.09
C GLU A 82 30.30 -7.79 -5.25
N TRP A 83 30.00 -6.86 -6.15
CA TRP A 83 28.65 -6.61 -6.64
C TRP A 83 28.30 -7.66 -7.68
N VAL A 84 27.18 -8.32 -7.49
CA VAL A 84 26.66 -9.38 -8.35
C VAL A 84 25.27 -8.95 -8.84
N ASP A 85 24.97 -9.21 -10.10
CA ASP A 85 23.63 -8.97 -10.64
C ASP A 85 22.63 -9.95 -10.00
N LYS A 86 21.51 -9.43 -9.47
CA LYS A 86 20.57 -10.23 -8.67
C LYS A 86 19.85 -11.31 -9.49
N GLU A 87 19.63 -11.07 -10.78
CA GLU A 87 18.89 -11.96 -11.67
C GLU A 87 19.81 -13.02 -12.29
N THR A 88 20.91 -12.58 -12.91
CA THR A 88 21.84 -13.46 -13.63
C THR A 88 22.86 -14.14 -12.71
N ARG A 89 23.02 -13.64 -11.48
CA ARG A 89 24.05 -14.06 -10.52
C ARG A 89 25.48 -13.91 -11.04
N GLN A 90 25.69 -13.07 -12.07
CA GLN A 90 27.01 -12.77 -12.61
C GLN A 90 27.69 -11.64 -11.84
N ALA A 91 28.99 -11.79 -11.61
CA ALA A 91 29.82 -10.76 -11.00
C ALA A 91 29.91 -9.52 -11.91
N ILE A 92 29.60 -8.34 -11.35
CA ILE A 92 29.69 -7.06 -12.04
C ILE A 92 31.08 -6.46 -11.82
N ARG A 93 31.47 -6.26 -10.55
CA ARG A 93 32.78 -5.78 -10.14
C ARG A 93 33.02 -5.95 -8.64
N SER A 94 34.28 -5.96 -8.22
CA SER A 94 34.64 -5.82 -6.81
C SER A 94 34.25 -4.44 -6.27
N ILE A 95 33.97 -4.38 -4.96
CA ILE A 95 33.73 -3.11 -4.27
C ILE A 95 35.03 -2.29 -4.22
N ASN A 96 34.91 -0.97 -4.41
CA ASN A 96 36.05 -0.06 -4.29
C ASN A 96 36.45 0.09 -2.83
N GLY A 97 37.75 0.04 -2.52
CA GLY A 97 38.27 0.16 -1.14
C GLY A 97 38.31 -1.15 -0.34
N PHE A 98 37.96 -2.29 -0.93
CA PHE A 98 38.12 -3.60 -0.31
C PHE A 98 39.58 -4.09 -0.27
N THR A 99 39.95 -4.75 0.82
CA THR A 99 41.26 -5.32 1.11
C THR A 99 41.09 -6.82 1.38
N ILE A 100 41.74 -7.65 0.56
CA ILE A 100 41.69 -9.11 0.66
C ILE A 100 42.36 -9.58 1.95
N GLY A 101 41.76 -10.57 2.63
CA GLY A 101 42.34 -11.20 3.81
C GLY A 101 41.91 -10.58 5.15
N LYS A 102 41.09 -9.52 5.11
CA LYS A 102 40.47 -8.95 6.33
C LYS A 102 39.41 -9.91 6.88
N THR A 103 39.27 -9.97 8.21
CA THR A 103 38.30 -10.84 8.88
C THR A 103 36.88 -10.26 8.88
N ASN A 104 36.73 -8.93 8.91
CA ASN A 104 35.45 -8.21 8.91
C ASN A 104 35.60 -6.76 8.41
N TYR A 105 34.48 -6.10 8.13
CA TYR A 105 34.36 -4.65 7.99
C TYR A 105 33.26 -4.14 8.92
N ASP A 106 33.53 -3.10 9.71
CA ASP A 106 32.53 -2.44 10.55
C ASP A 106 32.26 -1.00 10.10
N VAL A 107 31.34 -0.31 10.80
CA VAL A 107 30.93 1.06 10.47
C VAL A 107 32.11 2.05 10.56
N THR A 108 33.09 1.80 11.43
CA THR A 108 34.26 2.68 11.65
C THR A 108 35.29 2.56 10.54
N ASP A 109 35.30 1.44 9.81
CA ASP A 109 36.14 1.28 8.61
C ASP A 109 35.70 2.18 7.44
N GLY A 110 34.48 2.72 7.49
CA GLY A 110 33.99 3.71 6.52
C GLY A 110 33.88 3.21 5.07
N LEU A 111 33.88 1.88 4.85
CA LEU A 111 33.77 1.29 3.52
C LEU A 111 32.42 1.64 2.90
N LYS A 112 32.44 2.32 1.75
CA LYS A 112 31.25 2.71 0.99
C LYS A 112 31.49 2.49 -0.50
N ASP A 113 30.43 2.46 -1.28
CA ASP A 113 30.52 2.45 -2.73
C ASP A 113 29.39 3.25 -3.39
N ALA A 114 29.62 3.72 -4.61
CA ALA A 114 28.62 4.41 -5.42
C ALA A 114 28.14 3.48 -6.55
N LEU A 115 26.82 3.28 -6.63
CA LEU A 115 26.20 2.44 -7.65
C LEU A 115 25.43 3.27 -8.65
N GLN A 116 25.52 2.86 -9.92
CA GLN A 116 24.61 3.32 -10.96
C GLN A 116 23.30 2.52 -10.88
N GLY A 117 22.18 3.24 -10.88
CA GLY A 117 20.87 2.62 -10.94
C GLY A 117 20.57 2.10 -12.35
N ALA A 118 19.82 1.01 -12.46
CA ALA A 118 19.30 0.56 -13.74
C ALA A 118 18.25 1.57 -14.24
N LYS A 119 18.50 2.18 -15.39
CA LYS A 119 17.60 3.18 -15.99
C LYS A 119 16.32 2.49 -16.48
N MET A 120 15.18 2.93 -15.97
CA MET A 120 13.85 2.41 -16.29
C MET A 120 13.02 3.51 -16.96
N LYS A 121 12.35 3.20 -18.08
CA LYS A 121 11.35 4.10 -18.65
C LYS A 121 10.09 4.10 -17.79
N VAL A 122 9.53 5.29 -17.55
CA VAL A 122 8.21 5.45 -16.94
C VAL A 122 7.32 6.25 -17.87
N ALA A 123 6.03 5.95 -17.91
CA ALA A 123 5.04 6.66 -18.70
C ALA A 123 3.81 7.03 -17.86
N SER A 124 3.31 8.23 -18.05
CA SER A 124 1.97 8.65 -17.63
C SER A 124 1.14 8.78 -18.89
N LYS A 125 0.11 7.93 -19.04
CA LYS A 125 -0.65 7.80 -20.30
C LYS A 125 -1.95 8.60 -20.28
N ASP A 126 -2.50 8.95 -21.43
CA ASP A 126 -3.83 9.55 -21.61
C ASP A 126 -4.08 10.86 -20.81
N ASN A 127 -3.07 11.72 -20.67
CA ASN A 127 -3.25 13.02 -20.00
C ASN A 127 -3.88 14.05 -20.94
N SER A 128 -4.82 14.86 -20.45
CA SER A 128 -5.56 15.80 -21.31
C SER A 128 -5.46 17.25 -20.83
N ASN A 129 -5.43 18.20 -21.78
CA ASN A 129 -5.49 19.64 -21.51
C ASN A 129 -6.90 20.14 -21.13
N TYR A 130 -7.91 19.26 -21.05
CA TYR A 130 -9.31 19.61 -20.83
C TYR A 130 -9.96 20.56 -21.86
N GLY A 131 -9.23 20.92 -22.93
CA GLY A 131 -9.65 21.85 -23.97
C GLY A 131 -8.97 23.22 -23.86
N GLY A 132 -8.45 23.71 -24.98
CA GLY A 132 -7.87 25.04 -25.16
C GLY A 132 -8.63 25.84 -26.21
N VAL A 133 -8.59 27.16 -26.09
CA VAL A 133 -9.25 28.10 -27.01
C VAL A 133 -8.25 29.15 -27.43
N TYR A 134 -8.13 29.35 -28.74
CA TYR A 134 -7.32 30.39 -29.37
C TYR A 134 -8.26 31.21 -30.24
N TYR A 135 -8.14 32.52 -30.21
CA TYR A 135 -8.99 33.37 -31.02
C TYR A 135 -8.21 34.47 -31.71
N TRP A 136 -8.77 34.90 -32.83
CA TRP A 136 -8.24 35.95 -33.68
C TRP A 136 -9.28 37.04 -33.86
N ASP A 137 -8.80 38.27 -33.81
CA ASP A 137 -9.61 39.48 -33.87
C ASP A 137 -9.34 40.25 -35.16
N ARG A 138 -10.41 40.68 -35.83
CA ARG A 138 -10.40 41.62 -36.94
C ARG A 138 -11.19 42.86 -36.53
N TRP A 139 -10.61 44.04 -36.69
CA TRP A 139 -11.21 45.31 -36.28
C TRP A 139 -12.12 45.91 -37.36
N SER A 140 -12.73 47.04 -37.02
CA SER A 140 -13.68 47.74 -37.89
C SER A 140 -13.01 48.33 -39.14
N ILE A 141 -13.78 48.50 -40.21
CA ILE A 141 -13.36 49.22 -41.43
C ILE A 141 -13.00 50.69 -41.21
N ASN A 142 -13.30 51.25 -40.03
CA ASN A 142 -13.04 52.64 -39.67
C ASN A 142 -11.91 52.77 -38.63
N ASP A 143 -11.04 51.76 -38.51
CA ASP A 143 -9.96 51.73 -37.53
C ASP A 143 -8.57 51.61 -38.21
N PRO A 144 -7.95 52.74 -38.58
CA PRO A 144 -6.67 52.76 -39.28
C PRO A 144 -5.52 52.19 -38.44
N ALA A 145 -5.63 52.28 -37.10
CA ALA A 145 -4.63 51.73 -36.19
C ALA A 145 -4.63 50.20 -36.20
N ASN A 146 -5.74 49.58 -36.62
CA ASN A 146 -5.90 48.14 -36.78
C ASN A 146 -6.19 47.77 -38.25
N TRP A 147 -5.45 48.42 -39.15
CA TRP A 147 -5.39 48.11 -40.58
C TRP A 147 -6.72 48.23 -41.33
N ASP A 148 -7.66 49.03 -40.82
CA ASP A 148 -9.03 49.15 -41.35
C ASP A 148 -9.72 47.77 -41.51
N GLY A 149 -9.39 46.82 -40.61
CA GLY A 149 -9.89 45.45 -40.66
C GLY A 149 -9.28 44.58 -41.76
N LYS A 150 -8.20 45.00 -42.44
CA LYS A 150 -7.55 44.21 -43.51
C LYS A 150 -6.70 43.06 -43.00
N HIS A 151 -6.31 43.06 -41.72
CA HIS A 151 -5.51 42.01 -41.11
C HIS A 151 -6.13 41.57 -39.77
N TRP A 152 -5.78 40.37 -39.33
CA TRP A 152 -6.19 39.76 -38.07
C TRP A 152 -5.06 39.82 -37.03
N ARG A 153 -5.41 39.86 -35.75
CA ARG A 153 -4.48 39.78 -34.63
C ARG A 153 -4.83 38.59 -33.73
N ALA A 154 -3.83 37.88 -33.22
CA ALA A 154 -4.07 36.86 -32.21
C ALA A 154 -4.48 37.52 -30.88
N GLY A 155 -5.62 37.09 -30.32
CA GLY A 155 -6.27 37.76 -29.18
C GLY A 155 -6.09 37.08 -27.82
N ALA A 156 -5.67 35.80 -27.78
CA ALA A 156 -5.28 35.08 -26.56
C ALA A 156 -4.38 33.87 -26.86
N GLY A 157 -3.64 33.44 -25.83
CA GLY A 157 -2.76 32.27 -25.87
C GLY A 157 -1.28 32.63 -26.00
N ARG A 158 -0.42 31.66 -25.72
CA ARG A 158 1.03 31.73 -26.00
C ARG A 158 1.22 31.34 -27.47
N VAL A 159 1.34 32.35 -28.34
CA VAL A 159 1.40 32.22 -29.80
C VAL A 159 2.76 32.68 -30.32
N SER A 160 3.23 32.07 -31.42
CA SER A 160 4.44 32.50 -32.13
C SER A 160 4.12 33.43 -33.31
N VAL A 161 2.86 33.40 -33.80
CA VAL A 161 2.38 34.26 -34.88
C VAL A 161 1.40 35.30 -34.33
N PRO A 162 1.81 36.58 -34.17
CA PRO A 162 1.00 37.58 -33.46
C PRO A 162 -0.07 38.27 -34.32
N ASP A 163 0.08 38.28 -35.65
CA ASP A 163 -0.85 38.89 -36.60
C ASP A 163 -0.83 38.19 -37.98
N SER A 164 -1.81 38.48 -38.84
CA SER A 164 -1.97 37.80 -40.14
C SER A 164 -1.19 38.42 -41.30
N ARG A 165 -0.35 39.44 -41.06
CA ARG A 165 0.36 40.12 -42.14
C ARG A 165 1.34 39.15 -42.79
N GLY A 166 1.13 38.88 -44.07
CA GLY A 166 1.99 37.99 -44.87
C GLY A 166 1.46 36.57 -45.03
N CYS A 167 0.33 36.21 -44.43
CA CYS A 167 -0.32 34.90 -44.60
C CYS A 167 -1.76 34.98 -45.15
N ASP A 168 -2.32 36.18 -45.27
CA ASP A 168 -3.72 36.43 -45.63
C ASP A 168 -3.95 36.69 -47.13
N ALA A 169 -2.89 36.69 -47.95
CA ALA A 169 -2.94 37.02 -49.37
C ALA A 169 -3.90 36.15 -50.20
N ASN A 170 -4.16 34.91 -49.77
CA ASN A 170 -5.04 33.95 -50.45
C ASN A 170 -6.32 33.63 -49.66
N VAL A 171 -6.64 34.44 -48.64
CA VAL A 171 -7.84 34.24 -47.84
C VAL A 171 -9.07 34.78 -48.58
N PRO A 172 -10.18 34.03 -48.66
CA PRO A 172 -11.44 34.53 -49.19
C PRO A 172 -11.89 35.80 -48.48
N THR A 173 -12.31 36.81 -49.24
CA THR A 173 -12.79 38.06 -48.67
C THR A 173 -14.31 38.08 -48.52
N GLU A 174 -14.80 38.91 -47.62
CA GLU A 174 -16.21 39.25 -47.43
C GLU A 174 -16.42 40.76 -47.64
N ASN A 175 -17.56 41.13 -48.23
CA ASN A 175 -17.88 42.52 -48.50
C ASN A 175 -18.66 43.12 -47.33
N ILE A 176 -18.04 44.08 -46.63
CA ILE A 176 -18.64 44.86 -45.57
C ILE A 176 -18.71 46.32 -46.00
N ARG A 177 -19.91 46.79 -46.36
CA ARG A 177 -20.17 48.18 -46.78
C ARG A 177 -19.24 48.69 -47.89
N GLY A 178 -18.87 47.83 -48.85
CA GLY A 178 -17.99 48.18 -49.98
C GLY A 178 -16.50 47.88 -49.75
N HIS A 179 -16.12 47.41 -48.56
CA HIS A 179 -14.76 46.97 -48.24
C HIS A 179 -14.66 45.44 -48.29
N TYR A 180 -13.68 44.93 -49.03
CA TYR A 180 -13.39 43.49 -49.10
C TYR A 180 -12.35 43.12 -48.03
N LEU A 181 -12.77 42.43 -46.98
CA LEU A 181 -11.92 42.05 -45.83
C LEU A 181 -11.70 40.54 -45.77
N PRO A 182 -10.53 40.03 -45.33
CA PRO A 182 -10.28 38.59 -45.25
C PRO A 182 -11.16 37.92 -44.19
N LYS A 183 -11.86 36.83 -44.54
CA LYS A 183 -12.83 36.16 -43.65
C LYS A 183 -12.24 35.56 -42.37
N TYR A 184 -10.95 35.23 -42.37
CA TYR A 184 -10.18 34.62 -41.27
C TYR A 184 -8.67 34.93 -41.46
N PRO A 185 -7.77 34.57 -40.51
CA PRO A 185 -6.35 34.98 -40.56
C PRO A 185 -5.53 34.37 -41.70
N GLY A 186 -5.65 33.06 -41.97
CA GLY A 186 -4.88 32.35 -42.99
C GLY A 186 -3.49 31.87 -42.56
N CYS A 187 -3.07 32.11 -41.32
CA CYS A 187 -1.75 31.75 -40.79
C CYS A 187 -1.71 30.32 -40.22
N THR A 188 -0.55 29.66 -40.28
CA THR A 188 -0.24 28.46 -39.48
C THR A 188 0.73 28.86 -38.36
N ASP A 189 0.40 28.53 -37.11
CA ASP A 189 1.31 28.70 -35.97
C ASP A 189 1.79 27.32 -35.50
N PRO A 190 3.09 26.96 -35.67
CA PRO A 190 3.63 25.66 -35.31
C PRO A 190 4.10 25.56 -33.85
N PHE A 191 4.04 26.64 -33.07
CA PHE A 191 4.57 26.72 -31.71
C PHE A 191 3.53 27.22 -30.70
N LEU A 192 2.26 26.89 -30.90
CA LEU A 192 1.23 27.14 -29.90
C LEU A 192 1.52 26.27 -28.67
N GLU A 193 1.41 26.85 -27.48
CA GLU A 193 1.64 26.10 -26.25
C GLU A 193 0.33 25.65 -25.60
N ALA A 194 0.25 24.37 -25.23
CA ALA A 194 -0.83 23.80 -24.43
C ALA A 194 -0.26 23.19 -23.14
N ASP A 195 -0.80 23.63 -22.00
CA ASP A 195 -0.48 23.00 -20.72
C ASP A 195 -1.31 21.73 -20.54
N ILE A 196 -0.63 20.61 -20.32
CA ILE A 196 -1.24 19.31 -20.08
C ILE A 196 -1.04 18.97 -18.60
N PRO A 197 -2.07 19.13 -17.75
CA PRO A 197 -2.00 18.66 -16.37
C PRO A 197 -1.89 17.13 -16.38
N ARG A 198 -0.98 16.60 -15.57
CA ARG A 198 -0.86 15.17 -15.37
C ARG A 198 -2.03 14.68 -14.54
N THR A 199 -2.88 13.87 -15.15
CA THR A 199 -4.07 13.30 -14.51
C THR A 199 -3.91 11.83 -14.19
N LYS A 200 -2.91 11.18 -14.80
CA LYS A 200 -2.58 9.77 -14.57
C LYS A 200 -1.24 9.59 -13.87
N PRO A 201 -1.09 8.56 -13.02
CA PRO A 201 0.19 8.20 -12.43
C PRO A 201 1.25 7.91 -13.49
N PHE A 202 2.53 8.15 -13.16
CA PHE A 202 3.62 7.53 -13.90
C PHE A 202 3.77 6.07 -13.46
N THR A 203 3.84 5.17 -14.43
CA THR A 203 4.11 3.75 -14.22
C THR A 203 5.33 3.33 -15.00
N ILE A 204 6.05 2.29 -14.56
CA ILE A 204 7.11 1.67 -15.38
C ILE A 204 6.50 1.23 -16.72
N ASP A 205 7.15 1.59 -17.83
CA ASP A 205 6.72 1.29 -19.21
C ASP A 205 7.80 0.47 -19.92
N GLU A 206 8.07 -0.71 -19.35
CA GLU A 206 9.10 -1.66 -19.79
C GLU A 206 8.46 -3.05 -19.89
N PRO A 207 7.88 -3.45 -21.04
CA PRO A 207 7.05 -4.66 -21.16
C PRO A 207 7.73 -5.97 -20.75
N SER A 208 9.06 -6.05 -20.83
CA SER A 208 9.86 -7.21 -20.42
C SER A 208 10.21 -7.23 -18.94
N ASP A 209 9.96 -6.14 -18.21
CA ASP A 209 10.26 -6.04 -16.78
C ASP A 209 9.06 -6.51 -15.93
N GLN A 210 9.35 -7.27 -14.87
CA GLN A 210 8.33 -7.77 -13.94
C GLN A 210 7.54 -6.67 -13.22
N LEU A 211 8.06 -5.44 -13.19
CA LEU A 211 7.41 -4.27 -12.60
C LEU A 211 6.71 -3.39 -13.65
N ASN A 212 6.55 -3.85 -14.90
CA ASN A 212 5.79 -3.11 -15.89
C ASN A 212 4.39 -2.72 -15.35
N LEU A 213 3.95 -1.50 -15.66
CA LEU A 213 2.72 -0.87 -15.15
C LEU A 213 2.71 -0.56 -13.65
N THR A 214 3.80 -0.80 -12.92
CA THR A 214 3.91 -0.41 -11.50
C THR A 214 4.01 1.09 -11.36
N TRP A 215 3.16 1.69 -10.52
CA TRP A 215 3.24 3.10 -10.16
C TRP A 215 4.55 3.46 -9.46
N ILE A 216 5.14 4.57 -9.87
CA ILE A 216 6.32 5.17 -9.24
C ILE A 216 5.95 6.54 -8.67
N LYS A 217 6.34 6.77 -7.41
CA LYS A 217 6.20 8.07 -6.75
C LYS A 217 6.88 9.16 -7.58
N THR A 218 6.16 10.26 -7.84
CA THR A 218 6.64 11.37 -8.69
C THR A 218 7.99 11.95 -8.24
N GLY A 219 8.28 11.95 -6.93
CA GLY A 219 9.59 12.39 -6.39
C GLY A 219 10.78 11.53 -6.85
N ALA A 220 10.56 10.26 -7.15
CA ALA A 220 11.58 9.31 -7.59
C ALA A 220 11.76 9.28 -9.13
N ILE A 221 11.17 10.22 -9.85
CA ILE A 221 11.22 10.30 -11.32
C ILE A 221 12.06 11.51 -11.73
N SER A 222 12.87 11.37 -12.77
CA SER A 222 13.64 12.47 -13.33
C SER A 222 12.73 13.63 -13.74
N LYS A 223 13.07 14.83 -13.25
CA LYS A 223 12.43 16.10 -13.61
C LYS A 223 13.30 16.90 -14.58
N GLU A 224 14.30 16.26 -15.17
CA GLU A 224 15.16 16.88 -16.17
C GLU A 224 14.44 16.94 -17.51
N LEU A 225 14.36 18.12 -18.13
CA LEU A 225 13.65 18.32 -19.40
C LEU A 225 14.12 17.34 -20.50
N LYS A 226 15.41 16.97 -20.50
CA LYS A 226 16.00 16.01 -21.45
C LYS A 226 15.44 14.59 -21.34
N ASP A 227 14.89 14.22 -20.19
CA ASP A 227 14.35 12.88 -19.95
C ASP A 227 12.84 12.82 -20.20
N VAL A 228 12.15 13.97 -20.23
CA VAL A 228 10.70 14.04 -20.41
C VAL A 228 10.33 14.21 -21.87
N THR A 229 9.48 13.31 -22.39
CA THR A 229 9.02 13.36 -23.78
C THR A 229 7.51 13.19 -23.88
N ALA A 230 6.89 13.82 -24.87
CA ALA A 230 5.50 13.59 -25.24
C ALA A 230 5.46 12.48 -26.29
N ALA A 231 4.60 11.50 -26.08
CA ALA A 231 4.32 10.38 -26.98
C ALA A 231 2.81 10.23 -27.14
N ASN A 232 2.39 9.53 -28.20
CA ASN A 232 0.98 9.26 -28.50
C ASN A 232 0.09 10.50 -28.34
N VAL A 233 0.52 11.63 -28.91
CA VAL A 233 -0.27 12.85 -28.87
C VAL A 233 -1.47 12.69 -29.80
N LEU A 234 -2.63 12.42 -29.21
CA LEU A 234 -3.89 12.23 -29.91
C LEU A 234 -4.72 13.51 -29.82
N VAL A 235 -5.17 14.00 -30.97
CA VAL A 235 -6.04 15.17 -31.04
C VAL A 235 -7.50 14.70 -30.98
N ASP A 236 -8.27 15.27 -30.06
CA ASP A 236 -9.69 14.95 -29.90
C ASP A 236 -10.57 15.97 -30.63
N PHE A 237 -11.10 15.56 -31.78
CA PHE A 237 -12.01 16.35 -32.62
C PHE A 237 -13.50 16.18 -32.26
N ALA A 238 -13.84 15.24 -31.37
CA ALA A 238 -15.22 14.90 -31.07
C ALA A 238 -15.76 15.69 -29.87
N THR A 239 -14.93 15.90 -28.84
CA THR A 239 -15.40 16.58 -27.63
C THR A 239 -15.57 18.08 -27.86
N LYS A 240 -16.77 18.58 -27.58
CA LYS A 240 -17.06 20.01 -27.57
C LYS A 240 -16.40 20.69 -26.36
N ILE A 241 -15.64 21.73 -26.62
CA ILE A 241 -14.99 22.59 -25.63
C ILE A 241 -15.86 23.83 -25.44
N ASN A 242 -16.19 24.17 -24.20
CA ASN A 242 -16.99 25.34 -23.87
C ASN A 242 -16.07 26.50 -23.49
N ASP A 243 -16.30 27.66 -24.09
CA ASP A 243 -15.62 28.91 -23.73
C ASP A 243 -16.47 29.79 -22.80
N ILE A 244 -15.81 30.68 -22.06
CA ILE A 244 -16.41 31.62 -21.09
C ILE A 244 -17.40 32.61 -21.74
N HIS A 245 -17.33 32.82 -23.05
CA HIS A 245 -18.24 33.71 -23.79
C HIS A 245 -19.51 33.02 -24.29
N GLY A 246 -19.79 31.79 -23.82
CA GLY A 246 -21.00 31.03 -24.18
C GLY A 246 -20.95 30.41 -25.57
N ILE A 247 -19.79 30.47 -26.23
CA ILE A 247 -19.52 29.81 -27.51
C ILE A 247 -18.79 28.50 -27.18
N GLY A 248 -19.22 27.40 -27.78
CA GLY A 248 -18.53 26.12 -27.63
C GLY A 248 -18.30 25.51 -28.99
N GLY A 249 -17.13 24.93 -29.19
CA GLY A 249 -16.73 24.34 -30.46
C GLY A 249 -15.88 23.10 -30.26
N ASN A 250 -15.79 22.32 -31.33
CA ASN A 250 -14.88 21.18 -31.39
C ASN A 250 -13.50 21.62 -31.84
N THR A 251 -12.48 20.82 -31.50
CA THR A 251 -11.10 21.04 -31.92
C THR A 251 -11.02 21.29 -33.42
N ASP A 252 -10.26 22.31 -33.81
CA ASP A 252 -10.09 22.64 -35.22
C ASP A 252 -9.41 21.49 -35.97
N SER A 253 -9.92 21.15 -37.16
CA SER A 253 -9.41 20.04 -37.96
C SER A 253 -7.95 20.14 -38.38
N SER A 254 -7.36 21.34 -38.34
CA SER A 254 -5.93 21.57 -38.62
C SER A 254 -5.01 21.34 -37.43
N THR A 255 -5.56 21.06 -36.24
CA THR A 255 -4.78 20.90 -35.01
C THR A 255 -3.88 19.66 -35.09
N LEU A 256 -2.58 19.85 -34.91
CA LEU A 256 -1.57 18.78 -34.86
C LEU A 256 -0.76 18.88 -33.57
N GLY A 257 -0.75 17.82 -32.78
CA GLY A 257 0.03 17.79 -31.53
C GLY A 257 1.54 17.68 -31.75
N GLY A 258 2.34 18.20 -30.82
CA GLY A 258 3.80 18.25 -30.92
C GLY A 258 4.55 17.72 -29.70
N LYS A 259 5.72 18.31 -29.42
CA LYS A 259 6.68 17.83 -28.41
C LYS A 259 6.61 18.66 -27.12
N VAL A 260 7.24 18.18 -26.05
CA VAL A 260 7.39 18.94 -24.80
C VAL A 260 8.12 20.25 -25.08
N ALA A 261 7.51 21.35 -24.67
CA ALA A 261 8.04 22.70 -24.80
C ALA A 261 8.87 23.10 -23.57
N ARG A 262 8.29 22.88 -22.38
CA ARG A 262 8.82 23.33 -21.09
C ARG A 262 8.21 22.51 -19.95
N LEU A 263 8.95 22.40 -18.87
CA LEU A 263 8.63 21.56 -17.71
C LEU A 263 8.72 22.41 -16.43
N ALA A 264 7.57 22.73 -15.82
CA ALA A 264 7.53 23.38 -14.51
C ALA A 264 7.74 22.33 -13.40
N ASP A 265 6.98 21.23 -13.49
CA ASP A 265 7.15 19.99 -12.77
C ASP A 265 6.48 18.86 -13.57
N LEU A 266 6.52 17.62 -13.05
CA LEU A 266 5.88 16.46 -13.67
C LEU A 266 4.35 16.44 -13.53
N ASP A 267 3.74 17.40 -12.81
CA ASP A 267 2.30 17.53 -12.63
C ASP A 267 1.66 18.48 -13.66
N LEU A 268 2.46 19.37 -14.26
CA LEU A 268 2.03 20.25 -15.35
C LEU A 268 3.12 20.36 -16.44
N ILE A 269 2.87 19.72 -17.59
CA ILE A 269 3.82 19.67 -18.71
C ILE A 269 3.26 20.45 -19.89
N THR A 270 4.00 21.42 -20.41
CA THR A 270 3.58 22.19 -21.59
C THR A 270 4.11 21.52 -22.86
N ILE A 271 3.23 21.34 -23.86
CA ILE A 271 3.61 20.88 -25.20
C ILE A 271 3.47 22.01 -26.22
N TYR A 272 4.29 21.96 -27.28
CA TYR A 272 4.01 22.69 -28.51
C TYR A 272 2.99 21.92 -29.36
N PHE A 273 2.14 22.62 -30.09
CA PHE A 273 1.27 22.07 -31.11
C PHE A 273 1.08 23.09 -32.25
N GLU A 274 0.64 22.59 -33.40
CA GLU A 274 0.41 23.37 -34.61
C GLU A 274 -1.09 23.52 -34.89
N GLN A 275 -1.49 24.68 -35.40
CA GLN A 275 -2.84 24.92 -35.91
C GLN A 275 -2.81 25.90 -37.08
N THR A 276 -3.65 25.65 -38.09
CA THR A 276 -3.85 26.54 -39.24
C THR A 276 -5.17 27.28 -39.11
N PHE A 277 -5.10 28.61 -39.05
CA PHE A 277 -6.23 29.51 -38.87
C PHE A 277 -6.93 29.83 -40.20
N ASN A 278 -7.47 28.81 -40.87
CA ASN A 278 -7.97 28.86 -42.25
C ASN A 278 -9.49 28.79 -42.41
N ASN A 279 -10.27 29.00 -41.35
CA ASN A 279 -11.73 28.98 -41.44
C ASN A 279 -12.35 29.94 -40.42
N ASP A 280 -13.64 30.21 -40.54
CA ASP A 280 -14.38 31.05 -39.59
C ASP A 280 -15.56 30.28 -38.99
N THR A 281 -15.43 28.96 -38.79
CA THR A 281 -16.54 28.09 -38.35
C THR A 281 -17.20 28.60 -37.08
N TYR A 282 -16.39 28.96 -36.08
CA TYR A 282 -16.83 29.60 -34.86
C TYR A 282 -16.44 31.07 -34.96
N ASN A 283 -17.39 31.94 -35.27
CA ASN A 283 -17.14 33.37 -35.40
C ASN A 283 -18.31 34.20 -34.87
N LYS A 284 -18.02 35.49 -34.60
CA LYS A 284 -19.00 36.46 -34.15
C LYS A 284 -18.65 37.82 -34.70
N TYR A 285 -19.66 38.50 -35.24
CA TYR A 285 -19.56 39.91 -35.60
C TYR A 285 -19.90 40.77 -34.38
N TRP A 286 -19.15 41.85 -34.23
CA TRP A 286 -19.37 42.84 -33.19
C TRP A 286 -20.13 44.05 -33.76
N ALA A 287 -20.59 44.94 -32.87
CA ALA A 287 -21.46 46.05 -33.26
C ALA A 287 -20.83 47.03 -34.28
N ASN A 288 -19.49 47.12 -34.30
CA ASN A 288 -18.77 47.97 -35.22
C ASN A 288 -18.64 47.32 -36.62
N PRO A 289 -18.90 48.05 -37.73
CA PRO A 289 -18.86 47.48 -39.08
C PRO A 289 -17.49 46.85 -39.41
N GLY A 290 -17.48 45.58 -39.77
CA GLY A 290 -16.27 44.83 -40.15
C GLY A 290 -15.59 44.09 -38.99
N ALA A 291 -15.88 44.49 -37.75
CA ALA A 291 -15.30 43.88 -36.56
C ALA A 291 -15.83 42.46 -36.36
N LYS A 292 -14.92 41.49 -36.27
CA LYS A 292 -15.21 40.06 -36.24
C LYS A 292 -14.16 39.34 -35.40
N GLN A 293 -14.59 38.37 -34.60
CA GLN A 293 -13.71 37.44 -33.88
C GLN A 293 -13.95 36.02 -34.38
N VAL A 294 -12.89 35.22 -34.45
CA VAL A 294 -12.93 33.80 -34.84
C VAL A 294 -12.24 32.98 -33.76
N TRP A 295 -12.82 31.84 -33.38
CA TRP A 295 -12.30 30.92 -32.38
C TRP A 295 -11.86 29.60 -33.00
N TYR A 296 -10.75 29.08 -32.48
CA TYR A 296 -10.16 27.81 -32.79
C TYR A 296 -9.93 27.07 -31.49
N PHE A 297 -10.35 25.81 -31.46
CA PHE A 297 -10.32 24.99 -30.25
C PHE A 297 -9.25 23.92 -30.39
N SER A 298 -8.65 23.48 -29.28
CA SER A 298 -7.70 22.37 -29.30
C SER A 298 -7.87 21.45 -28.09
N LYS A 299 -7.93 20.14 -28.32
CA LYS A 299 -7.98 19.14 -27.27
C LYS A 299 -7.01 18.02 -27.57
N PHE A 300 -6.25 17.62 -26.56
CA PHE A 300 -5.25 16.58 -26.66
C PHE A 300 -5.47 15.50 -25.62
N PHE A 301 -5.04 14.28 -25.95
CA PHE A 301 -4.59 13.27 -25.02
C PHE A 301 -3.10 13.01 -25.31
N VAL A 302 -2.29 12.93 -24.26
CA VAL A 302 -0.83 12.87 -24.37
C VAL A 302 -0.30 11.87 -23.36
N ASP A 303 0.59 11.00 -23.84
CA ASP A 303 1.43 10.20 -22.97
C ASP A 303 2.72 10.98 -22.69
N PHE A 304 3.11 11.08 -21.43
CA PHE A 304 4.40 11.61 -21.04
C PHE A 304 5.30 10.48 -20.60
N ASN A 305 6.46 10.35 -21.24
CA ASN A 305 7.51 9.46 -20.77
C ASN A 305 8.54 10.25 -19.97
N SER A 306 9.08 9.64 -18.92
CA SER A 306 10.28 10.07 -18.21
C SER A 306 11.09 8.82 -17.80
N VAL A 307 12.04 8.97 -16.88
CA VAL A 307 12.90 7.88 -16.41
C VAL A 307 13.00 7.87 -14.89
N THR A 308 13.16 6.69 -14.32
CA THR A 308 13.54 6.48 -12.92
C THR A 308 14.72 5.51 -12.88
N TYR A 309 15.49 5.53 -11.79
CA TYR A 309 16.65 4.66 -11.63
C TYR A 309 16.38 3.64 -10.52
N ARG A 310 16.46 2.36 -10.88
CA ARG A 310 16.23 1.23 -9.99
C ARG A 310 17.53 0.79 -9.30
N TYR A 311 17.43 0.57 -8.00
CA TYR A 311 18.47 0.11 -7.10
C TYR A 311 17.99 -1.12 -6.30
N LYS A 312 18.91 -1.79 -5.61
CA LYS A 312 18.69 -3.11 -4.96
C LYS A 312 18.36 -4.25 -5.94
N ASP A 313 18.72 -4.02 -7.21
CA ASP A 313 18.80 -4.99 -8.30
C ASP A 313 20.17 -5.70 -8.37
N LYS A 314 21.07 -5.35 -7.46
CA LYS A 314 22.41 -5.93 -7.31
C LYS A 314 22.53 -6.48 -5.89
N LEU A 315 23.30 -7.54 -5.74
CA LEU A 315 23.62 -8.16 -4.46
C LEU A 315 25.07 -7.85 -4.12
N LEU A 316 25.36 -7.68 -2.85
CA LEU A 316 26.73 -7.62 -2.36
C LEU A 316 27.08 -9.01 -1.82
N ILE A 317 28.06 -9.69 -2.43
CA ILE A 317 28.46 -11.04 -2.01
C ILE A 317 29.86 -10.97 -1.41
N ALA A 318 29.99 -11.46 -0.17
CA ALA A 318 31.28 -11.73 0.46
C ALA A 318 31.62 -13.22 0.30
N THR A 319 32.78 -13.52 -0.26
CA THR A 319 33.32 -14.88 -0.27
C THR A 319 34.37 -15.02 0.82
N TYR A 320 34.08 -15.87 1.80
CA TYR A 320 34.97 -16.23 2.89
C TYR A 320 35.72 -17.51 2.55
N ALA A 321 37.02 -17.55 2.79
CA ALA A 321 37.83 -18.75 2.59
C ALA A 321 38.48 -19.17 3.91
N ASP A 322 38.73 -20.48 4.04
CA ASP A 322 39.62 -21.01 5.09
C ASP A 322 40.96 -20.31 4.93
N GLY A 323 41.39 -19.56 5.95
CA GLY A 323 42.69 -18.91 5.97
C GLY A 323 43.84 -19.91 6.15
N THR A 324 43.80 -21.08 5.49
CA THR A 324 44.70 -22.22 5.75
C THR A 324 45.57 -22.53 4.54
N SER A 325 46.88 -22.43 4.72
CA SER A 325 47.85 -23.19 3.95
C SER A 325 47.79 -24.68 4.32
N GLY A 326 48.30 -25.56 3.47
CA GLY A 326 48.34 -26.99 3.77
C GLY A 326 49.29 -27.77 2.87
N LEU A 327 49.78 -28.91 3.38
CA LEU A 327 50.71 -29.79 2.68
C LEU A 327 50.10 -31.20 2.58
N GLU A 328 50.15 -31.83 1.41
CA GLU A 328 49.65 -33.20 1.18
C GLU A 328 50.74 -34.09 0.53
N ILE A 329 50.77 -35.39 0.86
CA ILE A 329 51.72 -36.37 0.28
C ILE A 329 50.95 -37.41 -0.55
N THR A 330 51.39 -37.67 -1.79
CA THR A 330 50.79 -38.65 -2.69
C THR A 330 51.81 -39.65 -3.23
N GLY A 331 51.44 -40.95 -3.30
CA GLY A 331 52.23 -42.04 -3.90
C GLY A 331 51.65 -43.44 -3.59
N ASN A 332 52.40 -44.51 -3.91
CA ASN A 332 51.96 -45.90 -3.74
C ASN A 332 52.03 -46.36 -2.27
N LYS A 333 50.99 -47.06 -1.77
CA LYS A 333 50.92 -47.53 -0.37
C LYS A 333 51.64 -48.86 -0.10
N CYS A 334 52.03 -49.58 -1.14
CA CYS A 334 52.76 -50.84 -1.05
C CYS A 334 54.01 -50.75 -1.91
N VAL A 335 55.17 -51.16 -1.39
CA VAL A 335 56.43 -51.23 -2.11
C VAL A 335 56.99 -52.65 -2.02
N ALA A 336 57.47 -53.20 -3.13
CA ALA A 336 58.03 -54.55 -3.13
C ALA A 336 59.34 -54.58 -2.30
N PRO A 337 59.71 -55.72 -1.70
CA PRO A 337 60.99 -55.90 -1.00
C PRO A 337 62.18 -55.43 -1.87
N GLY A 338 63.01 -54.52 -1.37
CA GLY A 338 64.17 -53.96 -2.09
C GLY A 338 63.83 -52.96 -3.23
N GLY A 339 62.54 -52.68 -3.47
CA GLY A 339 62.09 -51.73 -4.48
C GLY A 339 62.08 -50.27 -4.03
N THR A 340 61.95 -49.36 -4.99
CA THR A 340 61.80 -47.91 -4.74
C THR A 340 60.48 -47.38 -5.28
N THR A 341 59.94 -46.34 -4.66
CA THR A 341 58.77 -45.60 -5.16
C THR A 341 58.84 -44.13 -4.79
N GLN A 342 58.30 -43.27 -5.66
CA GLN A 342 58.41 -41.82 -5.53
C GLN A 342 57.17 -41.24 -4.83
N LEU A 343 57.39 -40.46 -3.77
CA LEU A 343 56.36 -39.62 -3.16
C LEU A 343 56.53 -38.17 -3.61
N VAL A 344 55.43 -37.43 -3.68
CA VAL A 344 55.42 -35.99 -4.00
C VAL A 344 54.68 -35.26 -2.89
N ALA A 345 55.24 -34.14 -2.41
CA ALA A 345 54.56 -33.21 -1.51
C ALA A 345 53.99 -32.03 -2.31
N LYS A 346 52.71 -31.73 -2.11
CA LYS A 346 52.03 -30.61 -2.76
C LYS A 346 51.60 -29.58 -1.71
N LEU A 347 52.11 -28.35 -1.86
CA LEU A 347 51.84 -27.22 -0.98
C LEU A 347 50.74 -26.35 -1.57
N THR A 348 49.70 -26.07 -0.80
CA THR A 348 48.63 -25.12 -1.15
C THR A 348 48.78 -23.87 -0.28
N LYS A 349 48.90 -22.69 -0.92
CA LYS A 349 48.95 -21.39 -0.21
C LYS A 349 47.55 -20.85 0.07
N VAL A 350 47.46 -19.87 0.97
CA VAL A 350 46.19 -19.24 1.42
C VAL A 350 45.40 -18.58 0.29
N ASP A 351 46.07 -18.16 -0.79
CA ASP A 351 45.43 -17.59 -1.99
C ASP A 351 44.84 -18.64 -2.95
N GLY A 352 45.05 -19.94 -2.68
CA GLY A 352 44.57 -21.08 -3.46
C GLY A 352 45.56 -21.59 -4.52
N THR A 353 46.76 -21.02 -4.63
CA THR A 353 47.79 -21.51 -5.57
C THR A 353 48.46 -22.80 -5.04
N THR A 354 48.63 -23.81 -5.92
CA THR A 354 49.23 -25.10 -5.56
C THR A 354 50.58 -25.33 -6.23
N TRP A 355 51.56 -25.81 -5.47
CA TRP A 355 52.93 -26.05 -5.90
C TRP A 355 53.36 -27.49 -5.57
N GLU A 356 53.75 -28.26 -6.58
CA GLU A 356 54.37 -29.58 -6.36
C GLU A 356 55.86 -29.42 -6.04
N LEU A 357 56.25 -29.85 -4.84
CA LEU A 357 57.59 -29.69 -4.31
C LEU A 357 58.35 -31.01 -4.42
N LYS A 358 59.01 -31.24 -5.56
CA LYS A 358 59.83 -32.44 -5.79
C LYS A 358 61.18 -32.40 -5.04
N ASN A 359 61.78 -31.22 -4.91
CA ASN A 359 62.93 -30.95 -4.03
C ASN A 359 63.00 -29.43 -3.77
N HIS A 360 63.02 -29.00 -2.49
CA HIS A 360 63.04 -27.58 -2.13
C HIS A 360 63.85 -27.37 -0.85
N ALA A 361 64.66 -26.30 -0.77
CA ALA A 361 65.59 -26.07 0.35
C ALA A 361 64.91 -25.94 1.73
N LYS A 362 63.62 -25.62 1.74
CA LYS A 362 62.77 -25.47 2.94
C LYS A 362 61.83 -26.66 3.20
N LEU A 363 61.92 -27.73 2.39
CA LEU A 363 61.15 -28.97 2.54
C LEU A 363 62.04 -30.07 3.12
N LYS A 364 61.59 -30.75 4.17
CA LYS A 364 62.29 -31.87 4.80
C LYS A 364 61.43 -33.12 4.82
N TRP A 365 62.02 -34.25 4.41
CA TRP A 365 61.39 -35.58 4.43
C TRP A 365 62.01 -36.46 5.52
N THR A 366 61.19 -37.24 6.23
CA THR A 366 61.65 -38.16 7.27
C THR A 366 60.84 -39.46 7.26
N SER A 367 61.47 -40.60 7.55
CA SER A 367 60.80 -41.89 7.77
C SER A 367 60.78 -42.21 9.26
N SER A 368 59.65 -42.66 9.79
CA SER A 368 59.51 -43.04 11.19
C SER A 368 60.33 -44.29 11.55
N ASN A 369 60.70 -45.12 10.57
CA ASN A 369 61.52 -46.30 10.76
C ASN A 369 62.43 -46.55 9.53
N ALA A 370 63.61 -45.93 9.55
CA ALA A 370 64.62 -46.02 8.49
C ALA A 370 65.14 -47.45 8.25
N SER A 371 65.03 -48.35 9.23
CA SER A 371 65.37 -49.77 9.10
C SER A 371 64.39 -50.57 8.22
N VAL A 372 63.16 -50.09 8.05
CA VAL A 372 62.13 -50.72 7.19
C VAL A 372 62.12 -50.08 5.81
N MET A 373 62.12 -48.76 5.74
CA MET A 373 62.26 -48.00 4.50
C MET A 373 62.85 -46.61 4.75
N THR A 374 63.72 -46.14 3.86
CA THR A 374 64.35 -44.81 3.91
C THR A 374 63.76 -43.88 2.87
N ILE A 375 63.84 -42.55 3.11
CA ILE A 375 63.42 -41.53 2.15
C ILE A 375 64.52 -40.47 2.01
N ASN A 376 64.77 -40.02 0.79
CA ASN A 376 65.75 -38.96 0.51
C ASN A 376 65.08 -37.57 0.38
N ASN A 377 65.89 -36.52 0.26
CA ASN A 377 65.41 -35.13 0.19
C ASN A 377 64.55 -34.81 -1.04
N SER A 378 64.55 -35.67 -2.07
CA SER A 378 63.69 -35.53 -3.25
C SER A 378 62.42 -36.37 -3.18
N GLY A 379 62.09 -36.96 -2.02
CA GLY A 379 60.85 -37.71 -1.81
C GLY A 379 60.86 -39.17 -2.30
N LEU A 380 62.02 -39.73 -2.66
CA LEU A 380 62.12 -41.12 -3.14
C LEU A 380 62.27 -42.08 -1.96
N VAL A 381 61.32 -43.02 -1.82
CA VAL A 381 61.29 -44.05 -0.78
C VAL A 381 61.94 -45.33 -1.28
N THR A 382 62.80 -45.92 -0.46
CA THR A 382 63.48 -47.20 -0.72
C THR A 382 63.19 -48.20 0.39
N ALA A 383 62.63 -49.36 0.06
CA ALA A 383 62.41 -50.44 1.02
C ALA A 383 63.76 -51.07 1.42
N VAL A 384 64.05 -51.07 2.72
CA VAL A 384 65.30 -51.60 3.29
C VAL A 384 65.08 -53.00 3.87
N ALA A 385 63.90 -53.28 4.45
CA ALA A 385 63.52 -54.59 4.97
C ALA A 385 62.63 -55.38 3.98
N SER A 386 62.55 -56.70 4.16
CA SER A 386 61.73 -57.58 3.32
C SER A 386 60.24 -57.59 3.68
N THR A 387 59.87 -57.17 4.90
CA THR A 387 58.48 -56.94 5.35
C THR A 387 58.47 -55.84 6.42
N GLY A 388 57.35 -55.13 6.57
CA GLY A 388 57.17 -54.09 7.60
C GLY A 388 56.41 -52.87 7.11
N THR A 389 55.98 -52.00 8.03
CA THR A 389 55.26 -50.75 7.74
C THR A 389 56.02 -49.57 8.33
N SER A 390 56.11 -48.45 7.60
CA SER A 390 56.69 -47.19 8.09
C SER A 390 55.82 -46.00 7.68
N SER A 391 55.84 -44.93 8.49
CA SER A 391 55.19 -43.65 8.17
C SER A 391 56.23 -42.66 7.65
N ILE A 392 55.92 -42.00 6.54
CA ILE A 392 56.77 -41.02 5.89
C ILE A 392 56.17 -39.62 6.10
N THR A 393 56.97 -38.69 6.64
CA THR A 393 56.56 -37.32 6.95
C THR A 393 57.24 -36.31 6.03
N ALA A 394 56.48 -35.37 5.48
CA ALA A 394 56.98 -34.16 4.81
C ALA A 394 56.71 -32.93 5.67
N HIS A 395 57.69 -32.04 5.80
CA HIS A 395 57.59 -30.81 6.59
C HIS A 395 58.15 -29.62 5.81
N PHE A 396 57.31 -28.63 5.52
CA PHE A 396 57.70 -27.40 4.82
C PHE A 396 57.60 -26.19 5.77
N ALA A 397 58.73 -25.54 6.04
CA ALA A 397 58.79 -24.40 6.96
C ALA A 397 59.48 -23.18 6.34
N ASP A 398 58.74 -22.08 6.21
CA ASP A 398 59.23 -20.78 5.74
C ASP A 398 58.75 -19.65 6.66
N SER A 399 59.61 -19.25 7.60
CA SER A 399 59.33 -18.20 8.58
C SER A 399 59.10 -16.82 7.95
N THR A 400 59.60 -16.56 6.75
CA THR A 400 59.40 -15.28 6.05
C THR A 400 58.00 -15.13 5.46
N GLN A 401 57.31 -16.24 5.18
CA GLN A 401 55.94 -16.28 4.68
C GLN A 401 54.94 -16.78 5.74
N ALA A 402 55.38 -16.98 6.99
CA ALA A 402 54.60 -17.56 8.09
C ALA A 402 53.95 -18.93 7.75
N LEU A 403 54.65 -19.78 6.99
CA LEU A 403 54.19 -21.12 6.59
C LEU A 403 54.95 -22.20 7.35
N ASP A 404 54.25 -23.13 8.00
CA ASP A 404 54.84 -24.25 8.77
C ASP A 404 53.91 -25.48 8.73
N GLU A 405 53.98 -26.27 7.64
CA GLU A 405 52.99 -27.30 7.31
C GLU A 405 53.60 -28.72 7.27
N LYS A 406 52.89 -29.72 7.82
CA LYS A 406 53.32 -31.12 7.92
C LYS A 406 52.27 -32.11 7.41
N ALA A 407 52.71 -33.21 6.82
CA ALA A 407 51.85 -34.33 6.41
C ALA A 407 52.55 -35.69 6.61
N ASP A 408 51.76 -36.73 6.89
CA ASP A 408 52.22 -38.11 7.13
C ASP A 408 51.59 -39.11 6.14
N PHE A 409 52.34 -40.13 5.73
CA PHE A 409 51.92 -41.14 4.75
C PHE A 409 52.44 -42.54 5.12
N SER A 410 51.54 -43.49 5.41
CA SER A 410 51.89 -44.85 5.84
C SER A 410 52.01 -45.84 4.67
N MET A 411 53.05 -46.68 4.69
CA MET A 411 53.40 -47.62 3.62
C MET A 411 53.85 -48.98 4.17
N THR A 412 53.49 -50.07 3.47
CA THR A 412 53.81 -51.47 3.84
C THR A 412 54.62 -52.19 2.75
N VAL A 413 55.51 -53.10 3.13
CA VAL A 413 56.30 -53.94 2.21
C VAL A 413 55.64 -55.32 2.02
N GLY A 414 55.23 -55.69 0.79
CA GLY A 414 54.62 -57.01 0.49
C GLY A 414 54.21 -57.22 -0.99
N THR A 415 53.85 -58.47 -1.36
CA THR A 415 53.35 -58.87 -2.71
C THR A 415 52.13 -59.81 -2.59
N GLY A 416 51.16 -59.67 -3.51
CA GLY A 416 49.77 -60.16 -3.42
C GLY A 416 49.51 -61.59 -2.92
N ASN A 417 48.41 -61.69 -2.13
CA ASN A 417 47.79 -62.81 -1.42
C ASN A 417 48.16 -63.09 0.05
N SER A 418 48.93 -62.24 0.74
CA SER A 418 49.03 -62.31 2.22
C SER A 418 47.80 -61.71 2.94
N CYS A 419 46.59 -61.96 2.42
CA CYS A 419 45.29 -61.51 2.93
C CYS A 419 44.19 -62.61 2.76
N ASN A 420 44.08 -63.55 3.74
CA ASN A 420 42.93 -64.46 4.14
C ASN A 420 42.56 -65.80 3.40
N ASP A 421 42.11 -66.86 4.16
CA ASP A 421 40.90 -67.76 3.96
C ASP A 421 40.81 -69.11 4.80
N ASP A 422 39.66 -69.84 4.70
CA ASP A 422 38.79 -70.59 5.68
C ASP A 422 38.66 -72.19 5.66
N ASN A 423 38.02 -72.75 6.74
CA ASN A 423 36.98 -73.86 6.89
C ASN A 423 37.17 -75.43 6.94
N SER A 424 36.70 -76.03 8.09
CA SER A 424 35.69 -77.12 8.42
C SER A 424 35.64 -78.60 7.88
N GLY A 425 35.21 -79.58 8.73
CA GLY A 425 34.74 -80.95 8.35
C GLY A 425 34.24 -81.92 9.49
N GLY A 426 33.33 -82.88 9.21
CA GLY A 426 32.84 -83.98 10.10
C GLY A 426 31.86 -85.02 9.45
N ASN A 427 31.67 -86.25 10.01
CA ASN A 427 30.72 -87.34 9.55
C ASN A 427 30.31 -88.42 10.65
N PRO A 428 29.22 -89.27 10.52
CA PRO A 428 28.47 -90.06 11.59
C PRO A 428 28.13 -91.60 11.36
N GLY A 429 27.27 -92.28 12.20
CA GLY A 429 26.26 -93.34 11.79
C GLY A 429 25.80 -94.57 12.70
N GLY A 430 24.47 -94.95 12.70
CA GLY A 430 23.79 -96.25 13.13
C GLY A 430 22.21 -96.22 13.30
N GLY A 431 21.38 -97.25 12.92
CA GLY A 431 19.92 -97.10 12.51
C GLY A 431 18.71 -97.88 13.16
N THR A 432 17.48 -97.47 12.74
CA THR A 432 16.07 -97.70 13.20
C THR A 432 15.09 -97.76 11.98
N GLY A 433 13.77 -98.03 12.16
CA GLY A 433 12.75 -97.95 11.09
C GLY A 433 11.70 -96.83 11.31
N GLN A 434 11.24 -96.14 10.26
CA GLN A 434 10.46 -94.89 10.36
C GLN A 434 9.41 -94.73 9.24
N CYS A 435 8.37 -93.91 9.48
CA CYS A 435 7.50 -93.42 8.41
C CYS A 435 8.13 -92.23 7.70
N LYS A 436 8.04 -92.19 6.38
CA LYS A 436 8.33 -90.99 5.59
C LYS A 436 7.03 -90.25 5.34
N TYR A 437 7.00 -88.96 5.63
CA TYR A 437 5.85 -88.11 5.33
C TYR A 437 6.08 -87.30 4.06
N THR A 438 5.00 -86.90 3.40
CA THR A 438 5.01 -85.92 2.31
C THR A 438 3.84 -84.97 2.50
N ILE A 439 4.10 -83.67 2.46
CA ILE A 439 3.06 -82.64 2.58
C ILE A 439 2.48 -82.41 1.18
N ALA A 440 1.21 -82.73 0.97
CA ALA A 440 0.54 -82.44 -0.30
C ALA A 440 0.33 -80.93 -0.44
N ALA A 441 0.40 -80.42 -1.67
CA ALA A 441 0.14 -79.02 -1.98
C ALA A 441 -1.26 -78.61 -1.47
N PRO A 442 -1.38 -77.48 -0.75
CA PRO A 442 -2.66 -77.03 -0.23
C PRO A 442 -3.53 -76.41 -1.33
N SER A 443 -4.85 -76.52 -1.18
CA SER A 443 -5.84 -75.79 -1.97
C SER A 443 -6.41 -74.63 -1.16
N SER A 444 -6.64 -73.49 -1.84
CA SER A 444 -7.29 -72.32 -1.24
C SER A 444 -8.78 -72.56 -1.03
N GLY A 445 -9.29 -72.24 0.16
CA GLY A 445 -10.68 -72.36 0.59
C GLY A 445 -11.35 -71.01 0.83
N SER A 446 -11.98 -70.83 2.00
CA SER A 446 -12.62 -69.56 2.38
C SER A 446 -11.61 -68.43 2.60
N SER A 447 -12.06 -67.18 2.42
CA SER A 447 -11.26 -65.99 2.67
C SER A 447 -11.85 -65.09 3.74
N VAL A 448 -10.98 -64.38 4.46
CA VAL A 448 -11.32 -63.28 5.37
C VAL A 448 -10.87 -61.97 4.73
N THR A 449 -11.83 -61.11 4.42
CA THR A 449 -11.58 -59.82 3.76
C THR A 449 -11.97 -58.65 4.65
N GLY A 450 -11.20 -57.57 4.61
CA GLY A 450 -11.56 -56.29 5.23
C GLY A 450 -11.20 -55.15 4.29
N ASN A 451 -12.03 -54.11 4.23
CA ASN A 451 -11.82 -52.96 3.34
C ASN A 451 -12.39 -51.67 3.96
N LYS A 452 -11.53 -50.67 4.13
CA LYS A 452 -11.83 -49.29 4.50
C LYS A 452 -10.96 -48.33 3.68
N MET A 453 -11.26 -48.22 2.38
CA MET A 453 -10.51 -47.39 1.43
C MET A 453 -11.10 -45.99 1.17
N ASN A 454 -12.29 -45.67 1.71
CA ASN A 454 -12.84 -44.30 1.68
C ASN A 454 -12.26 -43.49 2.86
N PRO A 455 -11.58 -42.36 2.62
CA PRO A 455 -11.02 -41.54 3.69
C PRO A 455 -12.04 -40.71 4.48
N ASP A 456 -13.32 -40.66 4.06
CA ASP A 456 -14.36 -39.82 4.68
C ASP A 456 -13.90 -38.37 4.86
N VAL A 457 -13.22 -37.86 3.83
CA VAL A 457 -12.46 -36.61 3.90
C VAL A 457 -13.35 -35.38 3.74
N THR A 458 -13.18 -34.41 4.64
CA THR A 458 -13.80 -33.07 4.56
C THR A 458 -12.77 -31.99 4.85
N GLY A 459 -13.01 -30.78 4.37
CA GLY A 459 -12.10 -29.65 4.58
C GLY A 459 -12.81 -28.31 4.66
N MET A 460 -12.14 -27.33 5.27
CA MET A 460 -12.64 -25.96 5.37
C MET A 460 -11.50 -24.95 5.34
N ILE A 461 -11.81 -23.75 4.84
CA ILE A 461 -10.93 -22.58 4.86
C ILE A 461 -11.75 -21.45 5.48
N LYS A 462 -11.41 -20.98 6.69
CA LYS A 462 -12.18 -19.91 7.37
C LYS A 462 -11.25 -18.82 7.89
N ALA A 463 -11.82 -17.72 8.38
CA ALA A 463 -11.07 -16.67 9.04
C ALA A 463 -10.35 -17.25 10.27
N ASP A 464 -9.16 -16.72 10.58
CA ASP A 464 -8.35 -17.23 11.68
C ASP A 464 -9.04 -17.05 13.06
N ASN A 465 -8.42 -17.59 14.10
CA ASN A 465 -9.03 -17.76 15.44
C ASN A 465 -10.19 -18.77 15.42
N ARG A 466 -9.91 -19.99 14.92
CA ARG A 466 -10.88 -21.10 14.81
C ARG A 466 -11.80 -21.21 16.02
N GLY A 467 -13.12 -21.13 15.78
CA GLY A 467 -14.17 -21.15 16.81
C GLY A 467 -14.55 -19.77 17.37
N ASN A 468 -13.81 -18.72 17.02
CA ASN A 468 -14.08 -17.31 17.32
C ASN A 468 -13.76 -16.44 16.09
N GLU A 469 -14.20 -16.89 14.92
CA GLU A 469 -13.95 -16.23 13.64
C GLU A 469 -14.60 -14.84 13.63
N ILE A 470 -13.78 -13.80 13.48
CA ILE A 470 -14.27 -12.42 13.42
C ILE A 470 -15.03 -12.17 12.11
N PHE A 471 -14.60 -12.81 11.02
CA PHE A 471 -15.17 -12.65 9.68
C PHE A 471 -15.87 -13.93 9.21
N ASP A 472 -17.02 -13.76 8.57
CA ASP A 472 -17.67 -14.83 7.81
C ASP A 472 -17.12 -14.84 6.38
N VAL A 473 -16.19 -15.75 6.09
CA VAL A 473 -15.53 -15.88 4.78
C VAL A 473 -16.49 -16.11 3.62
N LEU A 474 -17.71 -16.59 3.86
CA LEU A 474 -18.72 -16.73 2.81
C LEU A 474 -19.23 -15.36 2.35
N ARG A 475 -19.35 -14.42 3.29
CA ARG A 475 -19.89 -13.07 3.06
C ARG A 475 -18.81 -12.04 2.73
N GLY A 476 -17.65 -12.14 3.38
CA GLY A 476 -16.56 -11.21 3.19
C GLY A 476 -15.46 -11.39 4.23
N ILE A 477 -14.22 -11.43 3.77
CA ILE A 477 -13.04 -11.24 4.59
C ILE A 477 -12.10 -10.25 3.87
N PRO A 478 -11.59 -9.21 4.56
CA PRO A 478 -10.64 -8.28 3.95
C PRO A 478 -9.30 -8.95 3.61
N THR A 479 -8.58 -8.35 2.67
CA THR A 479 -7.12 -8.56 2.57
C THR A 479 -6.42 -8.15 3.87
N SER A 480 -5.19 -8.63 4.09
CA SER A 480 -4.44 -8.39 5.32
C SER A 480 -5.08 -8.98 6.60
N GLU A 481 -6.09 -9.84 6.44
CA GLU A 481 -6.56 -10.77 7.47
C GLU A 481 -5.98 -12.17 7.25
N ASN A 482 -6.02 -12.99 8.30
CA ASN A 482 -5.51 -14.35 8.24
C ASN A 482 -6.66 -15.36 8.06
N LEU A 483 -6.34 -16.46 7.36
CA LEU A 483 -7.16 -17.65 7.24
C LEU A 483 -6.54 -18.80 8.03
N TYR A 484 -7.39 -19.76 8.42
CA TYR A 484 -6.96 -21.11 8.76
C TYR A 484 -7.55 -22.13 7.78
N ALA A 485 -6.84 -23.25 7.63
CA ALA A 485 -7.25 -24.41 6.85
C ALA A 485 -7.29 -25.63 7.77
N ASN A 486 -8.32 -26.45 7.63
CA ASN A 486 -8.47 -27.68 8.40
C ASN A 486 -9.02 -28.79 7.52
N VAL A 487 -8.42 -29.99 7.62
CA VAL A 487 -8.88 -31.20 6.93
C VAL A 487 -9.12 -32.30 7.96
N PHE A 488 -10.18 -33.06 7.77
CA PHE A 488 -10.56 -34.21 8.59
C PHE A 488 -10.65 -35.43 7.67
N ALA A 489 -10.08 -36.55 8.09
CA ALA A 489 -10.12 -37.81 7.36
C ALA A 489 -9.85 -38.99 8.30
N ASN A 490 -10.14 -40.20 7.85
CA ASN A 490 -9.80 -41.44 8.55
C ASN A 490 -8.27 -41.53 8.76
N GLN A 491 -7.86 -41.83 9.99
CA GLN A 491 -6.46 -41.84 10.41
C GLN A 491 -5.58 -42.87 9.65
N TYR A 492 -6.18 -43.92 9.10
CA TYR A 492 -5.55 -44.84 8.15
C TYR A 492 -6.62 -45.44 7.23
N LEU A 493 -6.18 -46.00 6.11
CA LEU A 493 -7.01 -46.82 5.22
C LEU A 493 -6.42 -48.22 5.14
N PHE A 494 -7.24 -49.22 4.86
CA PHE A 494 -6.73 -50.56 4.66
C PHE A 494 -7.60 -51.39 3.73
N GLN A 495 -6.99 -52.38 3.09
CA GLN A 495 -7.70 -53.50 2.50
C GLN A 495 -6.86 -54.78 2.65
N HIS A 496 -7.50 -55.90 2.94
CA HIS A 496 -6.82 -57.18 3.07
C HIS A 496 -7.68 -58.35 2.60
N THR A 497 -7.01 -59.43 2.21
CA THR A 497 -7.60 -60.73 1.90
C THR A 497 -6.68 -61.81 2.44
N PHE A 498 -7.17 -62.57 3.39
CA PHE A 498 -6.48 -63.73 3.95
C PHE A 498 -7.19 -64.99 3.45
N ALA A 499 -6.45 -65.95 2.90
CA ALA A 499 -7.00 -67.19 2.40
C ALA A 499 -6.68 -68.35 3.33
N GLN A 500 -7.67 -69.19 3.59
CA GLN A 500 -7.44 -70.46 4.28
C GLN A 500 -6.90 -71.48 3.28
N MET A 501 -5.72 -72.00 3.55
CA MET A 501 -5.04 -73.04 2.79
C MET A 501 -5.25 -74.38 3.49
N SER A 502 -5.83 -75.36 2.81
CA SER A 502 -6.09 -76.69 3.37
C SER A 502 -5.47 -77.80 2.52
N GLY A 503 -4.92 -78.83 3.17
CA GLY A 503 -4.28 -79.95 2.49
C GLY A 503 -4.13 -81.17 3.38
N LYS A 504 -3.33 -82.15 2.93
CA LYS A 504 -3.12 -83.42 3.64
C LYS A 504 -1.64 -83.75 3.78
N VAL A 505 -1.22 -84.24 4.94
CA VAL A 505 0.06 -84.92 5.13
C VAL A 505 -0.14 -86.41 4.87
N ASN A 506 0.62 -86.95 3.92
CA ASN A 506 0.61 -88.36 3.57
C ASN A 506 1.76 -89.06 4.30
N TYR A 507 1.47 -90.07 5.12
CA TYR A 507 2.48 -90.90 5.78
C TYR A 507 2.61 -92.24 5.08
N GLN A 508 3.82 -92.58 4.66
CA GLN A 508 4.18 -93.88 4.10
C GLN A 508 5.14 -94.58 5.07
N CYS A 509 4.70 -95.68 5.66
CA CYS A 509 5.43 -96.37 6.70
C CYS A 509 5.99 -97.68 6.17
N GLN A 510 7.24 -97.97 6.51
CA GLN A 510 7.90 -99.24 6.22
C GLN A 510 8.51 -99.78 7.52
N VAL A 511 8.00 -100.92 7.99
CA VAL A 511 8.43 -101.53 9.24
C VAL A 511 8.93 -102.93 8.94
N GLU A 512 10.21 -103.18 9.20
CA GLU A 512 10.81 -104.51 9.12
C GLU A 512 10.68 -105.19 10.48
N VAL A 513 10.02 -106.35 10.52
CA VAL A 513 9.78 -107.11 11.75
C VAL A 513 10.35 -108.51 11.60
N THR A 514 11.26 -108.89 12.50
CA THR A 514 11.80 -110.25 12.60
C THR A 514 10.95 -111.11 13.54
N TYR A 515 10.35 -112.18 13.03
CA TYR A 515 9.55 -113.15 13.80
C TYR A 515 10.42 -114.35 14.16
N ALA A 516 10.37 -114.80 15.42
CA ALA A 516 10.94 -116.08 15.84
C ALA A 516 9.92 -117.21 15.64
N LEU A 517 10.31 -118.30 14.98
CA LEU A 517 9.48 -119.46 14.65
C LEU A 517 10.01 -120.69 15.39
N GLU A 518 9.14 -121.57 15.92
CA GLU A 518 9.54 -122.78 16.67
C GLU A 518 8.67 -124.01 16.30
N TRP A 519 9.26 -125.19 16.01
CA TRP A 519 8.51 -126.46 15.74
C TRP A 519 9.28 -127.76 16.12
N LYS A 520 8.64 -128.94 16.11
CA LYS A 520 9.22 -130.25 16.53
C LYS A 520 9.52 -131.22 15.36
N GLN A 521 10.50 -132.12 15.51
CA GLN A 521 10.89 -133.15 14.53
C GLN A 521 11.25 -134.51 15.19
N LYS A 522 10.74 -135.64 14.68
CA LYS A 522 10.94 -136.99 15.26
C LYS A 522 12.30 -137.65 14.94
N GLN A 523 12.82 -138.50 15.84
CA GLN A 523 14.07 -139.26 15.68
C GLN A 523 13.84 -140.80 15.53
N PRO A 524 14.76 -141.57 14.89
CA PRO A 524 14.67 -143.03 14.74
C PRO A 524 15.18 -143.87 15.95
N ASP A 525 14.62 -145.08 16.14
CA ASP A 525 14.85 -146.00 17.27
C ASP A 525 16.19 -146.79 17.23
N VAL A 526 16.74 -147.24 18.37
CA VAL A 526 18.04 -147.95 18.50
C VAL A 526 17.87 -149.41 18.98
N CYS A 527 18.54 -150.38 18.33
CA CYS A 527 18.38 -151.83 18.58
C CYS A 527 19.66 -152.60 18.98
N THR A 528 19.60 -153.55 19.93
CA THR A 528 20.71 -154.45 20.34
C THR A 528 20.28 -155.92 20.52
N THR A 529 21.22 -156.88 20.47
CA THR A 529 20.95 -158.35 20.54
C THR A 529 21.42 -158.95 21.87
N ASN A 530 20.58 -159.74 22.55
CA ASN A 530 20.88 -160.34 23.85
C ASN A 530 21.63 -161.71 23.74
N LYS A 531 22.14 -162.23 24.87
CA LYS A 531 22.92 -163.50 24.95
C LYS A 531 22.13 -164.78 24.57
N GLN A 532 20.86 -164.67 24.22
CA GLN A 532 20.01 -165.75 23.71
C GLN A 532 19.71 -165.58 22.20
N GLY A 533 20.33 -164.58 21.53
CA GLY A 533 20.21 -164.36 20.09
C GLY A 533 18.97 -163.57 19.64
N GLN A 534 18.24 -162.91 20.55
CA GLN A 534 17.07 -162.06 20.21
C GLN A 534 17.41 -160.56 20.20
N ARG A 535 16.93 -159.83 19.17
CA ARG A 535 17.14 -158.38 18.95
C ARG A 535 15.99 -157.55 19.56
N VAL A 536 16.30 -156.51 20.34
CA VAL A 536 15.34 -155.59 21.01
C VAL A 536 15.67 -154.14 20.64
N CYS A 537 14.66 -153.32 20.31
CA CYS A 537 14.77 -151.91 19.87
C CYS A 537 14.04 -150.94 20.82
N THR A 538 14.57 -149.72 21.01
CA THR A 538 14.01 -148.68 21.90
C THR A 538 13.88 -147.31 21.19
N PRO A 539 12.71 -146.65 21.18
CA PRO A 539 12.49 -145.32 20.58
C PRO A 539 13.15 -144.11 21.29
N GLN A 540 13.37 -143.00 20.57
CA GLN A 540 13.95 -141.73 21.07
C GLN A 540 12.95 -140.54 21.01
N PRO A 541 13.07 -139.51 21.88
CA PRO A 541 12.21 -138.31 21.90
C PRO A 541 12.51 -137.28 20.79
N ASP A 542 11.51 -136.45 20.44
CA ASP A 542 11.54 -135.45 19.35
C ASP A 542 12.44 -134.22 19.64
N LEU A 543 13.06 -133.65 18.61
CA LEU A 543 13.89 -132.42 18.61
C LEU A 543 13.06 -131.15 18.38
N THR A 544 13.31 -130.07 19.14
CA THR A 544 12.75 -128.73 18.89
C THR A 544 13.67 -127.91 17.98
N MET A 545 13.11 -127.29 16.95
CA MET A 545 13.76 -126.44 15.96
C MET A 545 13.30 -124.98 16.10
N ARG A 546 14.23 -124.03 15.89
CA ARG A 546 13.99 -122.58 15.91
C ARG A 546 14.54 -121.92 14.65
N ASP A 547 13.84 -120.91 14.15
CA ASP A 547 14.24 -120.11 12.99
C ASP A 547 13.76 -118.65 13.17
N THR A 548 14.28 -117.71 12.37
CA THR A 548 13.82 -116.32 12.34
C THR A 548 13.53 -115.87 10.92
N GLU A 549 12.40 -115.19 10.71
CA GLU A 549 12.02 -114.65 9.40
C GLU A 549 11.67 -113.16 9.52
N SER A 550 12.37 -112.30 8.78
CA SER A 550 12.05 -110.88 8.68
C SER A 550 11.01 -110.64 7.60
N LYS A 551 9.92 -109.95 7.96
CA LYS A 551 8.88 -109.50 7.03
C LYS A 551 8.73 -107.99 7.12
N THR A 552 8.75 -107.35 5.96
CA THR A 552 8.53 -105.91 5.83
C THR A 552 7.05 -105.62 5.58
N TYR A 553 6.49 -104.73 6.37
CA TYR A 553 5.13 -104.23 6.21
C TYR A 553 5.15 -102.81 5.66
N SER A 554 4.31 -102.54 4.66
CA SER A 554 4.15 -101.22 4.06
C SER A 554 2.69 -100.81 4.05
N PHE A 555 2.38 -99.66 4.64
CA PHE A 555 1.02 -99.11 4.70
C PHE A 555 1.06 -97.59 4.73
N SER A 556 -0.07 -96.95 4.43
CA SER A 556 -0.21 -95.49 4.43
C SER A 556 -1.48 -95.00 5.11
N PHE A 557 -1.42 -93.75 5.58
CA PHE A 557 -2.54 -93.00 6.14
C PHE A 557 -2.33 -91.50 5.99
N GLN A 558 -3.37 -90.71 6.25
CA GLN A 558 -3.36 -89.26 6.05
C GLN A 558 -3.73 -88.49 7.33
N ARG A 559 -3.24 -87.25 7.42
CA ARG A 559 -3.67 -86.24 8.39
C ARG A 559 -4.01 -84.96 7.66
N ASP A 560 -5.20 -84.43 7.89
CA ASP A 560 -5.63 -83.17 7.28
C ASP A 560 -5.01 -81.99 8.03
N TYR A 561 -4.76 -80.89 7.33
CA TYR A 561 -4.26 -79.66 7.93
C TYR A 561 -4.91 -78.42 7.28
N SER A 562 -4.99 -77.31 8.01
CA SER A 562 -5.33 -76.01 7.42
C SER A 562 -4.61 -74.86 8.12
N TYR A 563 -4.16 -73.86 7.37
CA TYR A 563 -3.57 -72.62 7.89
C TYR A 563 -4.06 -71.42 7.09
N TRP A 564 -3.79 -70.21 7.54
CA TRP A 564 -4.14 -68.96 6.87
C TRP A 564 -2.91 -68.29 6.28
N GLN A 565 -3.06 -67.81 5.05
CA GLN A 565 -2.03 -67.15 4.28
C GLN A 565 -2.50 -65.76 3.84
N ILE A 566 -1.57 -64.82 3.71
CA ILE A 566 -1.81 -63.48 3.22
C ILE A 566 -1.86 -63.51 1.69
N ASN A 567 -3.04 -63.26 1.10
CA ASN A 567 -3.14 -63.03 -0.35
C ASN A 567 -2.85 -61.56 -0.68
N ASN A 568 -3.44 -60.64 0.10
CA ASN A 568 -3.17 -59.21 0.00
C ASN A 568 -3.31 -58.55 1.38
N ILE A 569 -2.45 -57.59 1.70
CA ILE A 569 -2.65 -56.67 2.82
C ILE A 569 -2.04 -55.32 2.49
N GLU A 570 -2.87 -54.29 2.53
CA GLU A 570 -2.50 -52.90 2.32
C GLU A 570 -2.97 -52.08 3.51
N VAL A 571 -2.08 -51.25 4.05
CA VAL A 571 -2.39 -50.26 5.09
C VAL A 571 -1.78 -48.95 4.64
N TYR A 572 -2.53 -47.86 4.79
CA TYR A 572 -2.18 -46.54 4.29
C TYR A 572 -2.23 -45.52 5.42
N GLY A 573 -1.15 -44.75 5.59
CA GLY A 573 -1.07 -43.66 6.57
C GLY A 573 -1.15 -42.29 5.90
N ILE A 574 -1.73 -41.30 6.59
CA ILE A 574 -1.79 -39.91 6.09
C ILE A 574 -0.38 -39.36 5.87
N GLN A 575 -0.13 -38.84 4.68
CA GLN A 575 1.09 -38.13 4.33
C GLN A 575 0.92 -36.61 4.50
N ARG A 576 -0.08 -36.02 3.82
CA ARG A 576 -0.35 -34.58 3.80
C ARG A 576 -1.74 -34.30 3.20
N ALA A 577 -2.21 -33.06 3.33
CA ALA A 577 -3.32 -32.55 2.52
C ALA A 577 -2.94 -31.22 1.86
N SER A 578 -3.49 -30.94 0.69
CA SER A 578 -3.30 -29.67 -0.02
C SER A 578 -4.66 -29.06 -0.33
N LEU A 579 -4.79 -27.74 -0.13
CA LEU A 579 -5.99 -26.96 -0.39
C LEU A 579 -5.63 -25.79 -1.30
N ASN A 580 -6.52 -25.44 -2.22
CA ASN A 580 -6.39 -24.33 -3.15
C ASN A 580 -7.59 -23.41 -3.01
N ASN A 581 -7.35 -22.10 -3.02
CA ASN A 581 -8.37 -21.05 -3.07
C ASN A 581 -7.66 -19.73 -3.42
N TYR A 582 -8.37 -18.83 -4.11
CA TYR A 582 -7.89 -17.49 -4.48
C TYR A 582 -7.28 -16.71 -3.30
N ALA A 583 -7.88 -16.78 -2.12
CA ALA A 583 -7.48 -16.03 -0.93
C ALA A 583 -6.29 -16.63 -0.18
N LEU A 584 -5.87 -17.86 -0.50
CA LEU A 584 -4.71 -18.48 0.17
C LEU A 584 -3.39 -17.83 -0.29
N PRO A 585 -2.36 -17.81 0.57
CA PRO A 585 -1.02 -17.41 0.17
C PRO A 585 -0.55 -18.23 -1.04
N ASN A 586 -0.21 -17.56 -2.14
CA ASN A 586 0.17 -18.18 -3.42
C ASN A 586 -0.90 -19.11 -4.03
N GLY A 587 -2.17 -18.99 -3.62
CA GLY A 587 -3.30 -19.78 -4.13
C GLY A 587 -3.41 -21.20 -3.57
N THR A 588 -2.40 -21.69 -2.85
CA THR A 588 -2.33 -23.08 -2.37
C THR A 588 -1.66 -23.17 -1.00
N VAL A 589 -2.18 -24.04 -0.12
CA VAL A 589 -1.53 -24.42 1.14
C VAL A 589 -1.38 -25.94 1.22
N THR A 590 -0.26 -26.40 1.78
CA THR A 590 -0.06 -27.79 2.17
C THR A 590 -0.06 -27.91 3.70
N LEU A 591 -0.86 -28.84 4.21
CA LEU A 591 -1.00 -29.22 5.62
C LEU A 591 -0.20 -30.50 5.86
N GLN A 592 0.77 -30.43 6.76
CA GLN A 592 1.51 -31.59 7.23
C GLN A 592 0.87 -32.10 8.53
N PRO A 593 0.76 -33.43 8.71
CA PRO A 593 0.13 -34.00 9.90
C PRO A 593 0.98 -33.69 11.15
N SER A 594 0.35 -33.09 12.17
CA SER A 594 0.97 -32.79 13.47
C SER A 594 0.37 -33.64 14.58
N GLY A 595 1.21 -34.18 15.48
CA GLY A 595 0.74 -35.05 16.57
C GLY A 595 0.06 -36.35 16.08
N TYR A 596 0.34 -36.77 14.84
CA TYR A 596 -0.20 -37.97 14.22
C TYR A 596 0.86 -39.07 14.21
N SER A 597 0.48 -40.24 14.70
CA SER A 597 1.29 -41.45 14.60
C SER A 597 0.81 -42.28 13.42
N ALA A 598 1.68 -42.45 12.43
CA ALA A 598 1.37 -43.30 11.29
C ALA A 598 1.13 -44.75 11.74
N PRO A 599 0.17 -45.47 11.12
CA PRO A 599 -0.03 -46.88 11.40
C PRO A 599 1.21 -47.70 11.09
N SER A 600 1.47 -48.74 11.87
CA SER A 600 2.53 -49.71 11.63
C SER A 600 1.96 -51.06 11.23
N LEU A 601 2.62 -51.68 10.26
CA LEU A 601 2.29 -53.00 9.74
C LEU A 601 3.55 -53.86 9.77
N SER A 602 3.44 -55.07 10.31
CA SER A 602 4.48 -56.07 10.29
C SER A 602 3.87 -57.39 9.85
N THR A 603 4.50 -58.02 8.85
CA THR A 603 4.05 -59.27 8.26
C THR A 603 5.20 -60.26 8.15
N ASP A 604 4.86 -61.54 8.26
CA ASP A 604 5.73 -62.67 7.92
C ASP A 604 4.93 -63.55 6.98
N HIS A 605 5.36 -63.63 5.73
CA HIS A 605 4.64 -64.30 4.66
C HIS A 605 5.53 -65.35 4.01
N ASN A 606 5.02 -66.58 3.90
CA ASN A 606 5.71 -67.63 3.16
C ASN A 606 4.75 -68.36 2.21
N LEU A 607 5.22 -68.69 1.01
CA LEU A 607 4.45 -69.43 0.02
C LEU A 607 4.67 -70.94 0.13
N ASP A 608 5.74 -71.37 0.78
CA ASP A 608 6.08 -72.77 0.94
C ASP A 608 5.24 -73.40 2.06
N VAL A 609 4.44 -74.40 1.69
CA VAL A 609 3.65 -75.20 2.62
C VAL A 609 4.50 -75.83 3.74
N SER A 610 5.77 -76.15 3.47
CA SER A 610 6.69 -76.71 4.46
C SER A 610 7.03 -75.72 5.59
N ALA A 611 6.93 -74.42 5.31
CA ALA A 611 7.07 -73.37 6.31
C ALA A 611 5.85 -73.28 7.23
N HIS A 612 4.68 -73.78 6.80
CA HIS A 612 3.41 -73.68 7.53
C HIS A 612 2.98 -74.98 8.20
N VAL A 613 3.47 -76.13 7.75
CA VAL A 613 3.03 -77.44 8.23
C VAL A 613 4.24 -78.23 8.72
N LYS A 614 4.19 -78.63 9.98
CA LYS A 614 5.12 -79.55 10.63
C LYS A 614 4.42 -80.88 10.89
N PRO A 615 4.63 -81.87 10.01
CA PRO A 615 4.23 -83.25 10.26
C PRO A 615 4.79 -83.74 11.60
N LYS A 616 3.96 -84.42 12.41
CA LYS A 616 4.48 -85.14 13.57
C LYS A 616 5.22 -86.38 13.10
N ASP A 617 6.41 -86.59 13.64
CA ASP A 617 7.13 -87.83 13.45
C ASP A 617 6.29 -88.97 14.04
N SER A 618 6.21 -90.09 13.32
CA SER A 618 5.61 -91.32 13.82
C SER A 618 6.44 -91.95 14.94
N GLY A 619 7.70 -91.51 15.09
CA GLY A 619 8.71 -92.16 15.91
C GLY A 619 9.17 -93.48 15.29
N THR A 620 10.08 -94.17 15.98
CA THR A 620 10.45 -95.54 15.63
C THR A 620 9.27 -96.45 15.94
N ILE A 621 8.64 -97.01 14.91
CA ILE A 621 7.59 -98.03 15.09
C ILE A 621 8.29 -99.31 15.57
N SER A 622 8.32 -99.47 16.88
CA SER A 622 8.88 -100.66 17.54
C SER A 622 7.77 -101.68 17.76
N PHE A 623 7.94 -102.85 17.16
CA PHE A 623 7.04 -103.98 17.32
C PHE A 623 7.86 -105.23 17.57
N THR A 624 7.66 -105.84 18.73
CA THR A 624 8.28 -107.12 19.10
C THR A 624 7.21 -108.20 19.03
N PRO A 625 7.19 -109.03 17.98
CA PRO A 625 6.21 -110.10 17.87
C PRO A 625 6.51 -111.21 18.88
N ALA A 626 5.46 -111.91 19.32
CA ALA A 626 5.61 -113.14 20.08
C ALA A 626 6.10 -114.28 19.17
N THR A 627 6.84 -115.26 19.73
CA THR A 627 7.30 -116.45 19.01
C THR A 627 6.11 -117.24 18.43
N VAL A 628 6.17 -117.58 17.15
CA VAL A 628 5.11 -118.28 16.42
C VAL A 628 5.33 -119.79 16.50
N PRO A 629 4.44 -120.58 17.12
CA PRO A 629 4.61 -122.02 17.26
C PRO A 629 4.05 -122.78 16.05
N GLY A 630 4.80 -123.75 15.54
CA GLY A 630 4.35 -124.79 14.62
C GLY A 630 4.50 -126.14 15.29
N MET A 631 3.56 -127.07 15.08
CA MET A 631 3.62 -128.37 15.75
C MET A 631 4.78 -129.23 15.21
N TYR A 632 4.57 -129.88 14.07
CA TYR A 632 5.61 -130.69 13.39
C TYR A 632 6.03 -130.10 12.02
N THR A 633 5.58 -128.88 11.72
CA THR A 633 5.85 -128.16 10.47
C THR A 633 6.19 -126.71 10.80
N ARG A 634 7.19 -126.14 10.10
CA ARG A 634 7.57 -124.73 10.24
C ARG A 634 6.34 -123.83 10.02
N PRO A 635 5.94 -122.98 10.98
CA PRO A 635 4.78 -122.11 10.85
C PRO A 635 5.07 -120.95 9.88
N SER A 636 4.03 -120.38 9.27
CA SER A 636 4.13 -119.17 8.45
C SER A 636 3.99 -117.90 9.30
N VAL A 637 4.70 -116.83 8.92
CA VAL A 637 4.63 -115.54 9.62
C VAL A 637 3.22 -114.93 9.54
N PRO A 638 2.66 -114.40 10.65
CA PRO A 638 1.37 -113.70 10.67
C PRO A 638 1.32 -112.48 9.71
N ASN A 639 0.13 -111.90 9.52
CA ASN A 639 -0.03 -110.61 8.84
C ASN A 639 -0.47 -109.53 9.84
N ASP A 640 0.51 -108.85 10.45
CA ASP A 640 0.26 -107.84 11.47
C ASP A 640 0.06 -106.42 10.90
N GLU A 641 -0.14 -106.26 9.59
CA GLU A 641 -0.25 -104.96 8.90
C GLU A 641 -1.32 -104.04 9.53
N SER A 642 -2.51 -104.55 9.84
CA SER A 642 -3.57 -103.75 10.47
C SER A 642 -3.20 -103.29 11.89
N GLN A 643 -2.45 -104.11 12.63
CA GLN A 643 -2.01 -103.78 13.99
C GLN A 643 -0.85 -102.78 13.95
N LEU A 644 0.09 -102.95 13.02
CA LEU A 644 1.19 -102.02 12.78
C LEU A 644 0.67 -100.66 12.25
N LYS A 645 -0.34 -100.66 11.37
CA LYS A 645 -1.02 -99.45 10.89
C LYS A 645 -1.74 -98.71 12.01
N SER A 646 -2.53 -99.41 12.82
CA SER A 646 -3.20 -98.80 13.97
C SER A 646 -2.21 -98.26 15.01
N ARG A 647 -1.09 -98.97 15.26
CA ARG A 647 0.00 -98.47 16.11
C ARG A 647 0.63 -97.20 15.53
N ALA A 648 0.99 -97.19 14.24
CA ALA A 648 1.53 -96.03 13.56
C ALA A 648 0.56 -94.84 13.57
N GLU A 649 -0.73 -95.04 13.32
CA GLU A 649 -1.75 -93.99 13.40
C GLU A 649 -1.95 -93.47 14.83
N SER A 650 -1.92 -94.33 15.85
CA SER A 650 -2.05 -93.93 17.25
C SER A 650 -0.81 -93.20 17.79
N GLN A 651 0.38 -93.51 17.25
CA GLN A 651 1.66 -92.89 17.61
C GLN A 651 1.92 -91.60 16.83
N THR A 652 1.32 -91.46 15.64
CA THR A 652 1.46 -90.27 14.79
C THR A 652 0.34 -89.27 15.09
N GLY A 653 0.68 -88.26 15.89
CA GLY A 653 -0.21 -87.15 16.22
C GLY A 653 -0.64 -86.33 14.99
N GLU A 654 -1.62 -85.43 15.20
CA GLU A 654 -2.01 -84.45 14.19
C GLU A 654 -0.85 -83.49 13.89
N PRO A 655 -0.68 -83.03 12.63
CA PRO A 655 0.39 -82.12 12.26
C PRO A 655 0.24 -80.78 13.01
N GLU A 656 1.36 -80.14 13.29
CA GLU A 656 1.36 -78.76 13.74
C GLU A 656 1.31 -77.84 12.52
N VAL A 657 0.49 -76.81 12.58
CA VAL A 657 0.36 -75.79 11.55
C VAL A 657 0.58 -74.40 12.13
N ARG A 658 1.05 -73.47 11.31
CA ARG A 658 1.06 -72.04 11.62
C ARG A 658 0.59 -71.23 10.43
N ASN A 659 -0.09 -70.13 10.71
CA ASN A 659 -0.44 -69.16 9.69
C ASN A 659 0.78 -68.30 9.32
N ASP A 660 0.60 -67.44 8.33
CA ASP A 660 1.38 -66.20 8.23
C ASP A 660 1.21 -65.32 9.48
N LEU A 661 2.07 -64.32 9.63
CA LEU A 661 1.96 -63.31 10.68
C LEU A 661 1.39 -62.02 10.10
N VAL A 662 0.41 -61.44 10.79
CA VAL A 662 0.02 -60.04 10.60
C VAL A 662 -0.07 -59.38 11.97
N SER A 663 0.74 -58.35 12.19
CA SER A 663 0.65 -57.46 13.34
C SER A 663 0.39 -56.04 12.88
N PHE A 664 -0.68 -55.43 13.39
CA PHE A 664 -1.09 -54.08 13.07
C PHE A 664 -1.09 -53.23 14.35
N ASN A 665 -0.35 -52.12 14.36
CA ASN A 665 -0.16 -51.26 15.54
C ASN A 665 0.19 -52.06 16.82
N GLY A 666 1.02 -53.09 16.69
CA GLY A 666 1.43 -53.97 17.80
C GLY A 666 0.40 -55.02 18.22
N THR A 667 -0.79 -55.05 17.62
CA THR A 667 -1.80 -56.09 17.87
C THR A 667 -1.72 -57.18 16.81
N THR A 668 -1.63 -58.44 17.24
CA THR A 668 -1.63 -59.60 16.33
C THR A 668 -3.02 -59.83 15.74
N ILE A 669 -3.15 -59.62 14.43
CA ILE A 669 -4.35 -59.89 13.63
C ILE A 669 -4.34 -61.34 13.13
N MET A 670 -3.19 -61.84 12.72
CA MET A 670 -2.98 -63.23 12.32
C MET A 670 -1.72 -63.75 13.03
N SER A 671 -1.85 -64.82 13.81
CA SER A 671 -0.74 -65.37 14.59
C SER A 671 -0.03 -66.50 13.84
N ASN A 672 1.30 -66.43 13.77
CA ASN A 672 2.15 -67.50 13.23
C ASN A 672 2.60 -68.53 14.31
N SER A 673 1.88 -68.59 15.43
CA SER A 673 2.12 -69.60 16.46
C SER A 673 1.72 -71.00 15.96
N TRP A 674 2.50 -72.01 16.35
CA TRP A 674 2.19 -73.40 16.03
C TRP A 674 0.95 -73.87 16.79
N THR A 675 0.01 -74.48 16.06
CA THR A 675 -1.27 -75.00 16.55
C THR A 675 -1.50 -76.38 15.98
N THR A 676 -2.29 -77.22 16.64
CA THR A 676 -2.55 -78.58 16.16
C THR A 676 -3.64 -78.55 15.09
N LYS A 677 -3.35 -79.13 13.91
CA LYS A 677 -4.27 -79.38 12.78
C LYS A 677 -4.81 -78.14 12.06
N HIS A 678 -5.31 -77.14 12.79
CA HIS A 678 -5.93 -75.94 12.24
C HIS A 678 -5.29 -74.68 12.84
N GLY A 679 -4.79 -73.81 11.96
CA GLY A 679 -4.32 -72.48 12.31
C GLY A 679 -5.46 -71.61 12.84
N THR A 680 -5.15 -70.74 13.79
CA THR A 680 -6.11 -69.80 14.38
C THR A 680 -6.74 -68.91 13.31
N THR A 681 -8.06 -68.74 13.31
CA THR A 681 -8.74 -67.84 12.36
C THR A 681 -8.25 -66.40 12.54
N PRO A 682 -7.87 -65.68 11.46
CA PRO A 682 -7.42 -64.30 11.54
C PRO A 682 -8.52 -63.38 12.09
N GLY A 683 -8.12 -62.38 12.88
CA GLY A 683 -8.97 -61.26 13.28
C GLY A 683 -9.18 -60.25 12.14
N SER A 684 -9.85 -59.15 12.47
CA SER A 684 -10.03 -58.01 11.57
C SER A 684 -9.16 -56.83 12.00
N ILE A 685 -8.64 -56.07 11.03
CA ILE A 685 -8.04 -54.77 11.32
C ILE A 685 -9.14 -53.85 11.88
N PRO A 686 -8.90 -53.14 13.00
CA PRO A 686 -9.89 -52.21 13.56
C PRO A 686 -10.35 -51.17 12.53
N SER A 687 -11.59 -50.71 12.62
CA SER A 687 -12.03 -49.60 11.76
C SER A 687 -11.32 -48.30 12.18
N PRO A 688 -10.86 -47.47 11.21
CA PRO A 688 -10.22 -46.21 11.54
C PRO A 688 -11.23 -45.22 12.11
N THR A 689 -10.73 -44.28 12.91
CA THR A 689 -11.47 -43.09 13.36
C THR A 689 -10.98 -41.85 12.62
N ILE A 690 -11.80 -40.80 12.60
CA ILE A 690 -11.38 -39.49 12.08
C ILE A 690 -10.25 -38.92 12.95
N ILE A 691 -9.24 -38.35 12.31
CA ILE A 691 -8.12 -37.66 12.98
C ILE A 691 -8.59 -36.51 13.88
N GLY A 692 -7.79 -36.21 14.91
CA GLY A 692 -8.02 -35.03 15.74
C GLY A 692 -7.95 -33.72 14.95
N GLN A 693 -8.69 -32.70 15.40
CA GLN A 693 -8.81 -31.40 14.72
C GLN A 693 -7.49 -30.64 14.48
N ASN A 694 -6.42 -31.00 15.19
CA ASN A 694 -5.10 -30.37 15.06
C ASN A 694 -4.13 -31.12 14.15
N VAL A 695 -4.53 -32.30 13.65
CA VAL A 695 -3.64 -33.15 12.86
C VAL A 695 -3.33 -32.50 11.51
N LEU A 696 -4.35 -32.24 10.70
CA LEU A 696 -4.20 -31.50 9.43
C LEU A 696 -4.80 -30.10 9.59
N TYR A 697 -4.06 -29.23 10.28
CA TYR A 697 -4.48 -27.86 10.59
C TYR A 697 -3.32 -26.88 10.41
N ARG A 698 -3.63 -25.71 9.86
CA ARG A 698 -2.70 -24.58 9.77
C ARG A 698 -3.46 -23.26 9.85
N SER A 699 -2.96 -22.34 10.68
CA SER A 699 -3.43 -20.96 10.84
C SER A 699 -2.37 -19.95 10.38
N GLY A 700 -2.67 -18.65 10.49
CA GLY A 700 -1.75 -17.56 10.16
C GLY A 700 -1.53 -17.38 8.66
N MET A 701 -2.48 -17.79 7.82
CA MET A 701 -2.35 -17.66 6.37
C MET A 701 -2.87 -16.29 5.93
N LEU A 702 -1.95 -15.33 5.79
CA LEU A 702 -2.25 -13.96 5.41
C LEU A 702 -2.81 -13.86 3.98
N ILE A 703 -3.99 -13.24 3.84
CA ILE A 703 -4.54 -12.88 2.54
C ILE A 703 -3.72 -11.70 1.98
N SER A 704 -3.14 -11.87 0.80
CA SER A 704 -2.31 -10.82 0.19
C SER A 704 -3.13 -9.55 -0.13
N SER A 705 -2.59 -8.39 0.24
CA SER A 705 -3.16 -7.07 -0.13
C SER A 705 -3.16 -6.78 -1.63
N LYS A 706 -2.53 -7.63 -2.46
CA LYS A 706 -2.57 -7.52 -3.92
C LYS A 706 -3.81 -8.17 -4.55
N LEU A 707 -4.57 -8.96 -3.78
CA LEU A 707 -5.76 -9.64 -4.28
C LEU A 707 -6.94 -8.68 -4.32
N VAL A 708 -7.44 -8.40 -5.52
CA VAL A 708 -8.67 -7.64 -5.71
C VAL A 708 -9.86 -8.33 -5.05
N ASN A 709 -10.86 -7.54 -4.64
CA ASN A 709 -12.12 -8.09 -4.18
C ASN A 709 -12.69 -9.10 -5.19
N ALA A 710 -13.11 -10.26 -4.67
CA ALA A 710 -13.65 -11.36 -5.48
C ALA A 710 -14.64 -12.16 -4.62
N ALA A 711 -15.88 -12.27 -5.10
CA ALA A 711 -16.92 -13.02 -4.41
C ALA A 711 -16.91 -14.51 -4.73
N ASN A 712 -17.23 -15.34 -3.73
CA ASN A 712 -17.48 -16.78 -3.89
C ASN A 712 -16.35 -17.55 -4.61
N THR A 713 -15.11 -17.21 -4.34
CA THR A 713 -13.98 -17.88 -5.00
C THR A 713 -13.97 -19.37 -4.62
N PRO A 714 -13.89 -20.28 -5.62
CA PRO A 714 -14.02 -21.71 -5.38
C PRO A 714 -12.80 -22.27 -4.65
N SER A 715 -13.03 -23.28 -3.82
CA SER A 715 -11.98 -24.01 -3.11
C SER A 715 -11.90 -25.45 -3.59
N SER A 716 -10.70 -26.00 -3.64
CA SER A 716 -10.45 -27.41 -4.00
C SER A 716 -9.32 -27.98 -3.17
N GLY A 717 -9.15 -29.30 -3.15
CA GLY A 717 -8.04 -29.90 -2.42
C GLY A 717 -7.93 -31.41 -2.61
N ALA A 718 -6.82 -31.96 -2.14
CA ALA A 718 -6.55 -33.40 -2.15
C ALA A 718 -5.83 -33.83 -0.87
N ILE A 719 -6.15 -35.03 -0.37
CA ILE A 719 -5.42 -35.70 0.71
C ILE A 719 -4.60 -36.85 0.14
N TYR A 720 -3.41 -37.05 0.69
CA TYR A 720 -2.44 -38.04 0.24
C TYR A 720 -2.15 -39.03 1.36
N TYR A 721 -2.14 -40.31 1.02
CA TYR A 721 -1.82 -41.41 1.91
C TYR A 721 -0.67 -42.25 1.35
N ASN A 722 0.32 -42.54 2.18
CA ASN A 722 1.43 -43.41 1.83
C ASN A 722 1.13 -44.87 2.18
N LEU A 723 1.54 -45.79 1.31
CA LEU A 723 1.52 -47.22 1.62
C LEU A 723 2.53 -47.53 2.72
N VAL A 724 2.06 -48.19 3.78
CA VAL A 724 2.89 -48.56 4.93
C VAL A 724 3.79 -49.75 4.57
N PRO A 725 5.08 -49.74 4.97
CA PRO A 725 5.97 -50.88 4.83
C PRO A 725 5.41 -52.15 5.50
N GLY A 726 5.71 -53.32 4.95
CA GLY A 726 5.16 -54.61 5.43
C GLY A 726 3.85 -55.04 4.74
N ASN A 727 3.45 -54.37 3.67
CA ASN A 727 2.38 -54.84 2.79
C ASN A 727 2.82 -56.09 2.02
N ILE A 728 1.86 -56.96 1.68
CA ILE A 728 2.09 -58.15 0.83
C ILE A 728 1.13 -58.03 -0.35
N ASN A 729 1.67 -58.10 -1.57
CA ASN A 729 0.95 -57.86 -2.82
C ASN A 729 0.17 -56.52 -2.85
N GLY A 730 0.67 -55.52 -2.11
CA GLY A 730 0.02 -54.21 -1.99
C GLY A 730 0.19 -53.32 -3.22
N GLY A 731 -0.57 -52.22 -3.24
CA GLY A 731 -0.60 -51.27 -4.36
C GLY A 731 0.46 -50.16 -4.29
N SER A 732 0.07 -48.96 -4.69
CA SER A 732 0.85 -47.71 -4.57
C SER A 732 0.19 -46.74 -3.59
N ASP A 733 0.86 -45.64 -3.27
CA ASP A 733 0.30 -44.48 -2.56
C ASP A 733 -1.04 -44.04 -3.17
N LYS A 734 -1.92 -43.47 -2.33
CA LYS A 734 -3.29 -43.10 -2.70
C LYS A 734 -3.51 -41.60 -2.54
N GLN A 735 -4.32 -41.05 -3.45
CA GLN A 735 -4.75 -39.66 -3.43
C GLN A 735 -6.27 -39.61 -3.57
N PHE A 736 -6.92 -38.75 -2.77
CA PHE A 736 -8.36 -38.56 -2.82
C PHE A 736 -8.71 -37.06 -2.84
N PRO A 737 -9.74 -36.65 -3.60
CA PRO A 737 -10.22 -35.26 -3.57
C PRO A 737 -10.89 -34.95 -2.22
N ILE A 738 -10.75 -33.71 -1.77
CA ILE A 738 -11.43 -33.20 -0.57
C ILE A 738 -12.73 -32.55 -1.03
N ASN A 739 -13.86 -33.16 -0.67
CA ASN A 739 -15.18 -32.66 -1.05
C ASN A 739 -15.73 -31.67 -0.01
N GLY A 740 -16.57 -30.73 -0.45
CA GLY A 740 -17.34 -29.86 0.44
C GLY A 740 -16.56 -28.71 1.09
N ILE A 741 -15.44 -28.27 0.50
CA ILE A 741 -14.71 -27.09 1.00
C ILE A 741 -15.50 -25.83 0.66
N ASN A 742 -15.71 -24.96 1.65
CA ASN A 742 -16.43 -23.70 1.47
C ASN A 742 -15.73 -22.73 0.50
N THR A 743 -16.49 -21.84 -0.13
CA THR A 743 -15.95 -20.71 -0.90
C THR A 743 -15.39 -19.63 0.03
N VAL A 744 -14.62 -18.70 -0.54
CA VAL A 744 -14.13 -17.50 0.17
C VAL A 744 -14.44 -16.25 -0.65
N THR A 745 -15.03 -15.25 -0.01
CA THR A 745 -15.28 -13.92 -0.57
C THR A 745 -14.26 -12.94 -0.02
N VAL A 746 -13.35 -12.45 -0.86
CA VAL A 746 -12.40 -11.39 -0.49
C VAL A 746 -13.10 -10.05 -0.69
N HIS A 747 -13.23 -9.28 0.39
CA HIS A 747 -13.87 -7.97 0.34
C HIS A 747 -13.24 -6.99 1.33
N THR A 748 -12.34 -6.14 0.83
CA THR A 748 -11.62 -5.16 1.64
C THR A 748 -12.43 -3.88 1.80
N PRO A 749 -12.86 -3.51 3.03
CA PRO A 749 -13.80 -2.43 3.26
C PRO A 749 -13.10 -1.06 3.34
N VAL A 750 -13.75 -0.06 2.74
CA VAL A 750 -13.46 1.36 2.93
C VAL A 750 -14.75 2.16 3.10
N VAL A 751 -14.66 3.23 3.88
CA VAL A 751 -15.75 4.16 4.16
C VAL A 751 -15.30 5.60 3.94
N ASN A 752 -16.24 6.51 3.73
CA ASN A 752 -16.02 7.92 3.47
C ASN A 752 -17.19 8.75 4.03
N TYR A 753 -17.06 9.12 5.30
CA TYR A 753 -17.98 10.01 6.02
C TYR A 753 -17.34 11.39 6.22
N SER A 754 -16.80 11.93 5.12
CA SER A 754 -16.06 13.18 5.18
C SER A 754 -16.98 14.36 5.54
N SER A 755 -16.41 15.39 6.16
CA SER A 755 -17.08 16.65 6.46
C SER A 755 -16.14 17.84 6.23
N ILE A 756 -16.71 19.05 6.15
CA ILE A 756 -15.97 20.30 6.04
C ILE A 756 -16.55 21.32 7.03
N THR A 757 -15.70 22.16 7.59
CA THR A 757 -16.13 23.25 8.47
C THR A 757 -17.01 24.25 7.74
N ASP A 758 -17.94 24.84 8.47
CA ASP A 758 -18.93 25.78 7.95
C ASP A 758 -18.81 27.13 8.66
N ASP A 759 -18.21 28.12 7.99
CA ASP A 759 -17.87 29.43 8.57
C ASP A 759 -19.03 30.45 8.44
N ARG A 760 -20.22 30.04 8.88
CA ARG A 760 -21.46 30.84 8.79
C ARG A 760 -21.38 32.16 9.52
N GLU A 761 -20.62 32.24 10.61
CA GLU A 761 -20.51 33.43 11.44
C GLU A 761 -19.83 34.62 10.73
N HIS A 762 -19.12 34.36 9.64
CA HIS A 762 -18.47 35.37 8.80
C HIS A 762 -19.18 35.57 7.44
N ASN A 763 -20.33 34.92 7.22
CA ASN A 763 -21.12 35.03 6.01
C ASN A 763 -21.94 36.34 6.00
N GLN A 764 -21.54 37.27 5.14
CA GLN A 764 -22.18 38.59 4.99
C GLN A 764 -23.25 38.66 3.89
N LYS A 765 -23.63 37.53 3.27
CA LYS A 765 -24.59 37.52 2.15
C LYS A 765 -25.97 37.95 2.61
N THR A 766 -26.66 38.70 1.74
CA THR A 766 -28.08 39.07 1.94
C THR A 766 -28.99 37.85 2.02
N THR A 767 -28.69 36.81 1.25
CA THR A 767 -29.45 35.54 1.24
C THR A 767 -28.45 34.38 1.36
N PRO A 768 -28.12 33.96 2.59
CA PRO A 768 -27.21 32.83 2.82
C PRO A 768 -27.78 31.49 2.33
N ASN A 769 -26.92 30.62 1.82
CA ASN A 769 -27.31 29.25 1.46
C ASN A 769 -27.06 28.29 2.64
N TYR A 770 -28.12 27.96 3.39
CA TYR A 770 -28.03 27.09 4.57
C TYR A 770 -27.74 25.60 4.26
N ASN A 771 -27.86 25.19 2.99
CA ASN A 771 -27.62 23.82 2.54
C ASN A 771 -26.17 23.59 2.10
N ARG A 772 -25.32 24.62 2.14
CA ARG A 772 -23.90 24.57 1.78
C ARG A 772 -23.06 25.02 2.96
N ALA A 773 -21.86 24.45 3.08
CA ALA A 773 -20.88 24.98 4.02
C ALA A 773 -20.31 26.29 3.48
N ALA A 774 -20.31 27.35 4.30
CA ALA A 774 -19.74 28.64 3.95
C ALA A 774 -18.21 28.60 4.08
N LEU A 775 -17.50 28.87 2.99
CA LEU A 775 -16.06 29.07 2.98
C LEU A 775 -15.76 30.53 2.66
N ILE A 776 -15.10 31.23 3.58
CA ILE A 776 -14.86 32.67 3.47
C ILE A 776 -13.46 32.92 2.90
N LEU A 777 -13.37 33.79 1.89
CA LEU A 777 -12.08 34.17 1.30
C LEU A 777 -11.11 34.72 2.36
N ASP A 778 -9.82 34.37 2.23
CA ASP A 778 -8.74 34.76 3.13
C ASP A 778 -8.84 34.13 4.53
N ARG A 779 -9.52 33.00 4.68
CA ARG A 779 -9.70 32.31 5.96
C ARG A 779 -9.39 30.81 5.86
N PRO A 780 -8.96 30.19 6.96
CA PRO A 780 -8.75 28.75 7.00
C PRO A 780 -10.08 28.01 7.06
N PHE A 781 -10.11 26.79 6.55
CA PHE A 781 -11.18 25.82 6.72
C PHE A 781 -10.61 24.42 6.92
N THR A 782 -11.32 23.55 7.62
CA THR A 782 -10.86 22.20 7.93
C THR A 782 -11.74 21.17 7.25
N VAL A 783 -11.11 20.21 6.58
CA VAL A 783 -11.79 18.99 6.12
C VAL A 783 -11.51 17.87 7.12
N ARG A 784 -12.52 17.06 7.41
CA ARG A 784 -12.41 15.87 8.23
C ARG A 784 -12.70 14.65 7.38
N MET A 785 -11.78 13.69 7.32
CA MET A 785 -11.89 12.43 6.59
C MET A 785 -11.71 11.25 7.56
N PRO A 786 -12.78 10.80 8.25
CA PRO A 786 -12.70 9.69 9.19
C PRO A 786 -12.41 8.36 8.46
N THR A 787 -11.73 7.46 9.14
CA THR A 787 -11.54 6.05 8.72
C THR A 787 -12.60 5.13 9.31
N SER A 788 -13.45 5.67 10.20
CA SER A 788 -14.55 4.96 10.84
C SER A 788 -15.90 5.32 10.25
N GLY A 789 -16.83 4.38 10.31
CA GLY A 789 -18.23 4.58 9.99
C GLY A 789 -18.93 3.27 9.64
N GLN A 790 -20.23 3.35 9.36
CA GLN A 790 -21.05 2.19 9.03
C GLN A 790 -20.69 1.61 7.64
N HIS A 791 -20.47 0.29 7.59
CA HIS A 791 -20.38 -0.52 6.37
C HIS A 791 -21.53 -1.57 6.35
N VAL A 792 -21.38 -2.73 5.70
CA VAL A 792 -22.35 -3.84 5.76
C VAL A 792 -22.37 -4.50 7.14
N ASN A 793 -23.51 -5.07 7.55
CA ASN A 793 -23.66 -5.72 8.86
C ASN A 793 -23.24 -7.20 8.84
N TYR A 794 -22.07 -7.51 8.27
CA TYR A 794 -21.47 -8.85 8.33
C TYR A 794 -20.59 -8.99 9.56
N PRO A 795 -20.34 -10.21 10.08
CA PRO A 795 -19.34 -10.41 11.12
C PRO A 795 -18.00 -9.78 10.72
N GLY A 796 -17.43 -8.97 11.60
CA GLY A 796 -16.18 -8.25 11.33
C GLY A 796 -16.34 -6.99 10.49
N TYR A 797 -17.56 -6.64 10.07
CA TYR A 797 -17.91 -5.35 9.48
C TYR A 797 -18.85 -4.59 10.45
N GLY A 798 -19.60 -3.59 9.98
CA GLY A 798 -20.51 -2.76 10.77
C GLY A 798 -20.01 -1.31 10.92
N ASP A 799 -20.37 -0.65 12.01
CA ASP A 799 -19.86 0.67 12.37
C ASP A 799 -18.58 0.54 13.22
N ARG A 800 -17.43 0.75 12.58
CA ARG A 800 -16.11 0.65 13.22
C ARG A 800 -15.04 1.41 12.45
N ASP A 801 -13.81 1.38 12.95
CA ASP A 801 -12.64 1.89 12.24
C ASP A 801 -12.10 0.90 11.20
N TYR A 802 -11.85 1.40 9.99
CA TYR A 802 -11.35 0.65 8.86
C TYR A 802 -9.97 1.12 8.39
N ALA A 803 -9.28 1.99 9.14
CA ALA A 803 -7.96 2.55 8.78
C ALA A 803 -6.97 1.50 8.28
N LYS A 804 -6.97 0.31 8.88
CA LYS A 804 -6.12 -0.84 8.50
C LYS A 804 -6.19 -1.17 6.99
N TYR A 805 -7.34 -0.98 6.36
CA TYR A 805 -7.59 -1.42 4.98
C TYR A 805 -7.49 -0.29 3.95
N PHE A 806 -7.08 0.91 4.37
CA PHE A 806 -7.00 2.06 3.50
C PHE A 806 -5.62 2.13 2.87
N ARG A 807 -5.56 2.22 1.54
CA ARG A 807 -4.33 2.60 0.83
C ARG A 807 -3.99 4.07 1.07
N MET A 808 -5.00 4.93 0.90
CA MET A 808 -4.88 6.38 0.98
C MET A 808 -6.26 7.05 1.04
N LYS A 809 -6.27 8.32 1.47
CA LYS A 809 -7.43 9.21 1.44
C LYS A 809 -7.09 10.43 0.59
N GLN A 810 -8.04 10.93 -0.17
CA GLN A 810 -7.81 12.09 -1.03
C GLN A 810 -8.98 13.06 -1.01
N VAL A 811 -8.66 14.35 -1.10
CA VAL A 811 -9.61 15.46 -1.29
C VAL A 811 -9.30 16.19 -2.58
N TRP A 812 -10.33 16.66 -3.27
CA TRP A 812 -10.23 17.40 -4.51
C TRP A 812 -11.06 18.67 -4.41
N PHE A 813 -10.39 19.81 -4.61
CA PHE A 813 -11.01 21.13 -4.58
C PHE A 813 -11.23 21.64 -6.00
N PRO A 814 -12.44 22.12 -6.37
CA PRO A 814 -12.66 22.79 -7.65
C PRO A 814 -12.09 24.21 -7.71
N PHE A 815 -11.46 24.67 -6.62
CA PHE A 815 -10.81 25.97 -6.45
C PHE A 815 -9.43 25.80 -5.81
N ASP A 816 -8.62 26.85 -5.89
CA ASP A 816 -7.26 26.88 -5.36
C ASP A 816 -7.26 26.88 -3.84
N VAL A 817 -6.29 26.20 -3.22
CA VAL A 817 -6.09 26.23 -1.77
C VAL A 817 -4.60 26.27 -1.43
N TYR A 818 -4.29 26.66 -0.20
CA TYR A 818 -2.97 26.42 0.40
C TYR A 818 -3.07 25.42 1.56
N THR A 819 -1.93 24.84 1.93
CA THR A 819 -1.76 24.27 3.27
C THR A 819 -1.99 25.34 4.35
N ALA A 820 -2.33 24.92 5.57
CA ALA A 820 -2.68 25.83 6.67
C ALA A 820 -1.63 26.93 6.95
N ASP A 821 -0.36 26.59 6.84
CA ASP A 821 0.80 27.47 7.03
C ASP A 821 1.13 28.33 5.80
N ARG A 822 0.37 28.18 4.71
CA ARG A 822 0.55 28.83 3.41
C ARG A 822 1.89 28.52 2.72
N SER A 823 2.59 27.46 3.13
CA SER A 823 3.90 27.08 2.56
C SER A 823 3.76 26.37 1.21
N ARG A 824 2.66 25.65 0.98
CA ARG A 824 2.41 24.90 -0.26
C ARG A 824 1.10 25.29 -0.92
N PHE A 825 1.19 25.73 -2.16
CA PHE A 825 0.04 25.97 -3.04
C PHE A 825 -0.47 24.65 -3.63
N ILE A 826 -1.79 24.48 -3.66
CA ILE A 826 -2.48 23.35 -4.29
C ILE A 826 -3.44 23.95 -5.32
N PRO A 827 -3.11 23.84 -6.63
CA PRO A 827 -3.98 24.32 -7.68
C PRO A 827 -5.34 23.63 -7.65
N LYS A 828 -6.38 24.36 -8.06
CA LYS A 828 -7.70 23.80 -8.30
C LYS A 828 -7.64 22.57 -9.19
N ARG A 829 -8.60 21.67 -8.97
CA ARG A 829 -8.78 20.41 -9.71
C ARG A 829 -7.67 19.37 -9.50
N THR A 830 -7.01 19.42 -8.34
CA THR A 830 -5.93 18.49 -7.97
C THR A 830 -6.38 17.56 -6.84
N TRP A 831 -6.21 16.25 -7.02
CA TRP A 831 -6.37 15.28 -5.91
C TRP A 831 -5.19 15.43 -4.94
N THR A 832 -5.50 15.70 -3.68
CA THR A 832 -4.51 15.90 -2.61
C THR A 832 -4.60 14.76 -1.62
N ASP A 833 -3.46 14.09 -1.39
CA ASP A 833 -3.36 12.99 -0.43
C ASP A 833 -3.43 13.50 1.01
N ILE A 834 -4.25 12.83 1.81
CA ILE A 834 -4.35 12.98 3.26
C ILE A 834 -3.86 11.67 3.89
N PRO A 835 -2.88 11.71 4.81
CA PRO A 835 -2.43 10.53 5.53
C PRO A 835 -3.60 9.77 6.18
N VAL A 836 -3.60 8.44 6.12
CA VAL A 836 -4.72 7.60 6.60
C VAL A 836 -5.08 7.92 8.06
N ASN A 837 -4.08 8.05 8.92
CA ASN A 837 -4.27 8.33 10.36
C ASN A 837 -4.57 9.82 10.66
N GLN A 838 -4.47 10.71 9.67
CA GLN A 838 -4.79 12.13 9.84
C GLN A 838 -6.28 12.35 9.56
N LEU A 839 -7.09 12.51 10.61
CA LEU A 839 -8.53 12.66 10.45
C LEU A 839 -8.93 14.08 10.03
N ASP A 840 -8.23 15.11 10.50
CA ASP A 840 -8.52 16.52 10.22
C ASP A 840 -7.35 17.17 9.47
N THR A 841 -7.67 17.97 8.45
CA THR A 841 -6.68 18.73 7.67
C THR A 841 -7.19 20.14 7.44
N THR A 842 -6.42 21.13 7.89
CA THR A 842 -6.72 22.55 7.67
C THR A 842 -6.07 23.03 6.38
N PHE A 843 -6.86 23.73 5.58
CA PHE A 843 -6.45 24.42 4.36
C PHE A 843 -6.71 25.92 4.52
N PHE A 844 -6.10 26.71 3.65
CA PHE A 844 -6.31 28.16 3.61
C PHE A 844 -6.86 28.58 2.24
N LEU A 845 -7.95 29.35 2.24
CA LEU A 845 -8.64 29.77 1.01
C LEU A 845 -8.05 31.10 0.49
N PRO A 846 -7.40 31.12 -0.69
CA PRO A 846 -6.85 32.34 -1.28
C PRO A 846 -7.93 33.34 -1.69
N VAL A 847 -7.60 34.64 -1.64
CA VAL A 847 -8.53 35.74 -1.99
C VAL A 847 -8.96 35.80 -3.45
N TRP A 848 -8.16 35.23 -4.37
CA TRP A 848 -8.44 35.27 -5.81
C TRP A 848 -9.36 34.16 -6.31
N VAL A 849 -9.76 33.24 -5.43
CA VAL A 849 -10.79 32.26 -5.75
C VAL A 849 -12.09 33.01 -6.05
N ASP A 850 -12.75 32.62 -7.14
CA ASP A 850 -14.03 33.20 -7.51
C ASP A 850 -15.10 32.83 -6.47
N GLU A 851 -15.93 33.80 -6.11
CA GLU A 851 -17.10 33.54 -5.28
C GLU A 851 -18.12 32.68 -6.05
N GLY A 852 -18.73 31.70 -5.39
CA GLY A 852 -19.74 30.86 -6.02
C GLY A 852 -19.99 29.53 -5.32
N ASP A 853 -20.89 28.75 -5.91
CA ASP A 853 -21.26 27.41 -5.49
C ASP A 853 -20.27 26.38 -6.03
N TYR A 854 -19.78 25.50 -5.16
CA TYR A 854 -18.82 24.46 -5.49
C TYR A 854 -19.19 23.11 -4.85
N SER A 855 -18.57 22.04 -5.38
CA SER A 855 -18.63 20.70 -4.81
C SER A 855 -17.21 20.19 -4.56
N VAL A 856 -16.87 19.94 -3.30
CA VAL A 856 -15.60 19.34 -2.90
C VAL A 856 -15.76 17.82 -2.91
N LEU A 857 -14.85 17.13 -3.60
CA LEU A 857 -14.91 15.68 -3.77
C LEU A 857 -13.91 14.99 -2.85
N TYR A 858 -14.33 13.86 -2.29
CA TYR A 858 -13.55 13.05 -1.37
C TYR A 858 -13.54 11.62 -1.86
N ARG A 859 -12.41 10.94 -1.70
CA ARG A 859 -12.35 9.48 -1.90
C ARG A 859 -11.42 8.80 -0.92
N THR A 860 -11.79 7.58 -0.54
CA THR A 860 -10.95 6.66 0.25
C THR A 860 -10.79 5.38 -0.55
N ILE A 861 -9.56 4.91 -0.66
CA ILE A 861 -9.19 3.84 -1.59
C ILE A 861 -8.71 2.64 -0.78
N ALA A 862 -9.26 1.46 -1.05
CA ALA A 862 -8.86 0.21 -0.39
C ALA A 862 -7.41 -0.16 -0.73
N GLU A 863 -6.71 -0.79 0.20
CA GLU A 863 -5.32 -1.26 0.02
C GLU A 863 -5.15 -2.19 -1.20
N ASN A 864 -6.20 -2.94 -1.53
CA ASN A 864 -6.24 -3.89 -2.63
C ASN A 864 -6.93 -3.37 -3.89
N ALA A 865 -7.15 -2.05 -3.99
CA ALA A 865 -7.76 -1.46 -5.17
C ALA A 865 -6.85 -1.69 -6.41
N PRO A 866 -7.37 -2.27 -7.50
CA PRO A 866 -6.65 -2.36 -8.78
C PRO A 866 -6.38 -0.96 -9.39
N ASP A 867 -5.62 -0.89 -10.48
CA ASP A 867 -5.36 0.39 -11.17
C ASP A 867 -6.63 1.00 -11.79
N SER A 868 -7.47 0.14 -12.37
CA SER A 868 -8.83 0.48 -12.80
C SER A 868 -9.82 0.01 -11.75
N PHE A 869 -10.48 0.95 -11.08
CA PHE A 869 -11.40 0.67 -9.97
C PHE A 869 -12.75 1.34 -10.20
N THR A 870 -13.79 0.73 -9.65
CA THR A 870 -15.11 1.32 -9.50
C THR A 870 -15.26 1.91 -8.10
N HIS A 871 -16.26 2.77 -7.95
CA HIS A 871 -16.50 3.51 -6.72
C HIS A 871 -17.97 3.45 -6.33
N GLN A 872 -18.21 3.62 -5.04
CA GLN A 872 -19.54 3.74 -4.47
C GLN A 872 -19.61 4.93 -3.51
N PRO A 873 -20.75 5.62 -3.40
CA PRO A 873 -20.92 6.65 -2.37
C PRO A 873 -20.83 6.06 -0.96
N THR A 874 -20.20 6.79 -0.04
CA THR A 874 -20.11 6.56 1.42
C THR A 874 -19.33 5.31 1.86
N ALA A 875 -19.55 4.15 1.25
CA ALA A 875 -18.85 2.91 1.58
C ALA A 875 -18.90 1.95 0.39
N ASN A 876 -17.84 1.16 0.18
CA ASN A 876 -17.84 0.12 -0.85
C ASN A 876 -18.62 -1.12 -0.39
N THR A 877 -19.94 -1.01 -0.19
CA THR A 877 -20.78 -2.12 0.29
C THR A 877 -20.99 -3.22 -0.75
N ASN A 878 -20.90 -2.91 -2.04
CA ASN A 878 -20.77 -3.91 -3.09
C ASN A 878 -19.29 -4.31 -3.24
N TRP A 879 -19.01 -5.62 -3.23
CA TRP A 879 -17.67 -6.18 -3.33
C TRP A 879 -16.91 -5.74 -4.59
N GLU A 880 -17.61 -5.46 -5.69
CA GLU A 880 -17.01 -5.00 -6.95
C GLU A 880 -16.29 -3.66 -6.82
N ASN A 881 -16.66 -2.83 -5.83
CA ASN A 881 -16.08 -1.51 -5.64
C ASN A 881 -14.90 -1.52 -4.66
N HIS A 882 -13.89 -0.69 -4.92
CA HIS A 882 -12.69 -0.55 -4.08
C HIS A 882 -12.52 0.86 -3.52
N VAL A 883 -13.43 1.77 -3.87
CA VAL A 883 -13.35 3.18 -3.49
C VAL A 883 -14.68 3.64 -2.91
N ALA A 884 -14.62 4.31 -1.76
CA ALA A 884 -15.75 5.03 -1.19
C ALA A 884 -15.62 6.53 -1.47
N THR A 885 -16.65 7.13 -2.04
CA THR A 885 -16.67 8.54 -2.45
C THR A 885 -17.63 9.37 -1.61
N HIS A 886 -17.38 10.65 -1.49
CA HIS A 886 -18.28 11.60 -0.85
C HIS A 886 -18.16 12.95 -1.55
N GLU A 887 -19.27 13.69 -1.62
CA GLU A 887 -19.31 15.02 -2.22
C GLU A 887 -19.96 15.97 -1.21
N ILE A 888 -19.31 17.10 -0.97
CA ILE A 888 -19.84 18.13 -0.07
C ILE A 888 -19.99 19.45 -0.82
N ALA A 889 -21.21 19.97 -0.75
CA ALA A 889 -21.57 21.24 -1.34
C ALA A 889 -21.07 22.40 -0.46
N VAL A 890 -20.34 23.34 -1.06
CA VAL A 890 -19.79 24.53 -0.38
C VAL A 890 -20.11 25.79 -1.17
N GLU A 891 -20.11 26.94 -0.50
CA GLU A 891 -20.24 28.27 -1.12
C GLU A 891 -19.01 29.10 -0.73
N VAL A 892 -18.27 29.62 -1.71
CA VAL A 892 -17.15 30.56 -1.49
C VAL A 892 -17.68 31.99 -1.50
N ILE A 893 -17.37 32.74 -0.44
CA ILE A 893 -18.01 34.03 -0.14
C ILE A 893 -16.96 35.10 0.16
N GLY A 894 -17.13 36.28 -0.44
CA GLY A 894 -16.35 37.49 -0.21
C GLY A 894 -16.79 38.27 1.03
N ARG A 895 -16.14 39.41 1.30
CA ARG A 895 -16.42 40.27 2.47
C ARG A 895 -16.38 41.76 2.13
N VAL A 896 -17.16 42.57 2.83
CA VAL A 896 -17.07 44.04 2.95
C VAL A 896 -16.68 44.41 4.38
N TYR A 897 -15.72 45.32 4.55
CA TYR A 897 -15.08 45.56 5.85
C TYR A 897 -14.25 46.85 5.90
N ASP A 898 -13.66 47.14 7.07
CA ASP A 898 -12.69 48.21 7.26
C ASP A 898 -13.23 49.63 6.97
N PHE A 899 -14.51 49.92 7.22
CA PHE A 899 -15.04 51.28 7.08
C PHE A 899 -14.36 52.23 8.07
N HIS A 900 -13.85 53.36 7.57
CA HIS A 900 -13.26 54.40 8.42
C HIS A 900 -13.25 55.78 7.79
N VAL A 901 -13.26 56.83 8.63
CA VAL A 901 -13.12 58.23 8.22
C VAL A 901 -11.64 58.59 8.13
N THR A 902 -11.21 59.03 6.97
CA THR A 902 -9.80 59.31 6.62
C THR A 902 -9.44 60.78 6.57
N ASP A 903 -10.42 61.68 6.49
CA ASP A 903 -10.18 63.12 6.58
C ASP A 903 -11.48 63.87 6.90
N ILE A 904 -11.39 65.07 7.49
CA ILE A 904 -12.51 65.97 7.76
C ILE A 904 -12.08 67.38 7.35
N MET A 905 -12.88 68.03 6.50
CA MET A 905 -12.56 69.34 5.91
C MET A 905 -12.80 70.54 6.84
N ASP A 906 -13.31 70.31 8.05
CA ASP A 906 -13.40 71.33 9.10
C ASP A 906 -11.98 71.67 9.58
N PHE A 907 -11.61 72.96 9.55
CA PHE A 907 -10.25 73.41 9.88
C PHE A 907 -9.81 73.04 11.29
N ASN A 908 -10.74 72.83 12.22
CA ASN A 908 -10.43 72.37 13.58
C ASN A 908 -9.88 70.94 13.60
N TRP A 909 -10.09 70.16 12.54
CA TRP A 909 -9.67 68.76 12.43
C TRP A 909 -8.47 68.57 11.52
N GLU A 910 -8.02 69.63 10.83
CA GLU A 910 -6.96 69.54 9.82
C GLU A 910 -5.70 68.89 10.40
N THR A 911 -5.23 69.35 11.57
CA THR A 911 -4.01 68.83 12.22
C THR A 911 -4.14 67.42 12.79
N VAL A 912 -5.35 66.85 12.82
CA VAL A 912 -5.55 65.43 13.15
C VAL A 912 -5.06 64.57 12.00
N PHE A 913 -5.40 64.96 10.77
CA PHE A 913 -5.14 64.18 9.56
C PHE A 913 -3.92 64.67 8.79
N ARG A 914 -3.47 65.91 9.01
CA ARG A 914 -2.35 66.57 8.33
C ARG A 914 -1.24 66.92 9.31
N LYS A 915 0.02 66.70 8.92
CA LYS A 915 1.17 67.01 9.79
C LYS A 915 1.27 68.49 10.15
N GLN A 916 0.79 69.37 9.25
CA GLN A 916 0.80 70.83 9.42
C GLN A 916 -0.42 71.42 8.69
N LYS A 917 -0.90 72.59 9.14
CA LYS A 917 -2.00 73.30 8.47
C LYS A 917 -1.66 73.63 7.02
N GLY A 918 -2.61 73.45 6.11
CA GLY A 918 -2.45 73.60 4.66
C GLY A 918 -1.73 72.43 3.97
N SER A 919 -0.97 71.59 4.70
CA SER A 919 -0.20 70.49 4.11
C SER A 919 -1.09 69.38 3.54
N SER A 920 -0.66 68.74 2.46
CA SER A 920 -1.27 67.50 1.97
C SER A 920 -0.77 66.26 2.72
N GLU A 921 0.37 66.35 3.40
CA GLU A 921 1.04 65.20 4.01
C GLU A 921 0.23 64.63 5.19
N PRO A 922 -0.18 63.34 5.13
CA PRO A 922 -1.03 62.76 6.16
C PRO A 922 -0.26 62.41 7.43
N THR A 923 -0.94 62.45 8.58
CA THR A 923 -0.44 61.93 9.86
C THR A 923 -0.52 60.40 9.95
N GLY A 924 -1.38 59.79 9.13
CA GLY A 924 -1.74 58.38 9.23
C GLY A 924 -2.93 58.10 10.17
N ASN A 925 -3.45 59.13 10.86
CA ASN A 925 -4.61 58.98 11.73
C ASN A 925 -5.90 58.78 10.92
N SER A 926 -6.80 57.95 11.43
CA SER A 926 -8.15 57.76 10.89
C SER A 926 -9.10 57.21 11.96
N TYR A 927 -10.40 57.42 11.79
CA TYR A 927 -11.42 56.98 12.75
C TYR A 927 -12.12 55.72 12.25
N TRP A 928 -11.81 54.57 12.87
CA TRP A 928 -12.32 53.25 12.51
C TRP A 928 -13.65 52.94 13.20
N VAL A 929 -14.46 52.02 12.66
CA VAL A 929 -15.68 51.51 13.33
C VAL A 929 -15.45 51.18 14.81
N GLY A 930 -14.32 50.53 15.11
CA GLY A 930 -13.92 50.21 16.47
C GLY A 930 -12.43 49.87 16.55
N ARG A 931 -12.06 49.10 17.57
CA ARG A 931 -10.66 48.72 17.84
C ARG A 931 -10.28 47.34 17.33
N LYS A 932 -11.20 46.68 16.63
CA LYS A 932 -10.99 45.33 16.10
C LYS A 932 -10.86 45.34 14.59
N GLY A 933 -10.11 44.36 14.10
CA GLY A 933 -9.92 44.05 12.71
C GLY A 933 -11.11 43.29 12.14
N ILE A 934 -10.90 42.71 10.96
CA ILE A 934 -11.97 42.15 10.14
C ILE A 934 -12.63 40.96 10.85
N ASP A 935 -11.85 40.11 11.52
CA ASP A 935 -12.29 38.89 12.17
C ASP A 935 -12.42 39.03 13.71
N GLY A 936 -12.23 40.24 14.23
CA GLY A 936 -12.39 40.56 15.65
C GLY A 936 -11.08 40.62 16.46
N GLU A 937 -9.94 40.39 15.83
CA GLU A 937 -8.59 40.61 16.36
C GLU A 937 -8.33 42.09 16.67
N ALA A 938 -7.33 42.43 17.50
CA ALA A 938 -7.03 43.83 17.79
C ALA A 938 -6.41 44.54 16.57
N ARG A 939 -6.96 45.70 16.17
CA ARG A 939 -6.47 46.52 15.05
C ARG A 939 -5.27 47.39 15.43
N GLY A 940 -5.14 47.74 16.72
CA GLY A 940 -4.04 48.54 17.26
C GLY A 940 -4.31 50.05 17.33
N ASN A 941 -5.46 50.55 16.86
CA ASN A 941 -5.86 51.94 17.09
C ASN A 941 -6.30 52.17 18.55
N ALA A 942 -6.02 53.37 19.06
CA ALA A 942 -6.39 53.80 20.40
C ALA A 942 -7.47 54.90 20.37
N PHE A 943 -8.12 55.13 21.51
CA PHE A 943 -8.95 56.34 21.67
C PHE A 943 -8.09 57.59 21.40
N PRO A 944 -8.58 58.61 20.67
CA PRO A 944 -9.97 58.81 20.24
C PRO A 944 -10.31 58.33 18.81
N TYR A 945 -9.45 57.55 18.16
CA TYR A 945 -9.54 57.15 16.75
C TYR A 945 -10.57 56.04 16.47
N GLU A 946 -11.80 56.23 16.94
CA GLU A 946 -12.95 55.32 16.79
C GLU A 946 -14.21 56.10 16.41
N LEU A 947 -15.13 55.46 15.66
CA LEU A 947 -16.41 56.02 15.25
C LEU A 947 -17.47 55.92 16.35
N PRO A 948 -18.45 56.83 16.38
CA PRO A 948 -18.57 58.02 15.51
C PRO A 948 -17.55 59.11 15.86
N VAL A 949 -17.21 59.96 14.88
CA VAL A 949 -16.50 61.20 15.17
C VAL A 949 -17.47 62.18 15.81
N ARG A 950 -17.13 62.65 17.03
CA ARG A 950 -18.03 63.43 17.88
C ARG A 950 -17.26 64.39 18.77
N LYS A 951 -17.99 65.15 19.59
CA LYS A 951 -17.40 66.05 20.60
C LYS A 951 -16.44 65.27 21.50
N GLY A 952 -15.18 65.68 21.55
CA GLY A 952 -14.14 64.99 22.31
C GLY A 952 -13.48 63.81 21.58
N SER A 953 -13.73 63.64 20.29
CA SER A 953 -12.95 62.73 19.45
C SER A 953 -11.65 63.38 18.92
N HIS A 954 -11.45 64.68 19.13
CA HIS A 954 -10.19 65.35 18.76
C HIS A 954 -9.06 64.93 19.74
N PRO A 955 -7.86 64.53 19.27
CA PRO A 955 -6.77 64.05 20.12
C PRO A 955 -6.13 65.16 20.97
N ASP A 956 -6.12 66.39 20.48
CA ASP A 956 -5.69 67.55 21.29
C ASP A 956 -6.80 67.95 22.27
N SER A 957 -6.47 67.90 23.56
CA SER A 957 -7.36 68.22 24.68
C SER A 957 -7.95 69.64 24.64
N SER A 958 -7.30 70.59 23.95
CA SER A 958 -7.79 71.96 23.78
C SER A 958 -9.05 72.02 22.89
N TYR A 959 -9.27 71.02 22.03
CA TYR A 959 -10.44 70.90 21.14
C TYR A 959 -11.49 69.92 21.68
N LYS A 960 -11.45 69.56 22.97
CA LYS A 960 -12.39 68.58 23.55
C LYS A 960 -13.87 68.98 23.48
N ASN A 961 -14.17 70.27 23.28
CA ASN A 961 -15.52 70.82 23.10
C ASN A 961 -15.97 70.87 21.63
N VAL A 962 -15.06 70.65 20.67
CA VAL A 962 -15.33 70.78 19.24
C VAL A 962 -15.97 69.50 18.71
N ALA A 963 -16.99 69.68 17.87
CA ALA A 963 -17.58 68.67 17.01
C ALA A 963 -17.63 69.24 15.59
N VAL A 964 -17.72 68.37 14.59
CA VAL A 964 -17.72 68.79 13.18
C VAL A 964 -18.96 69.65 12.90
N LYS A 965 -18.78 70.75 12.16
CA LYS A 965 -19.90 71.60 11.73
C LYS A 965 -20.51 71.10 10.42
N THR A 966 -21.82 71.31 10.28
CA THR A 966 -22.54 71.03 9.02
C THR A 966 -21.97 71.88 7.88
N GLY A 967 -22.03 71.41 6.64
CA GLY A 967 -21.37 72.06 5.49
C GLY A 967 -19.98 71.51 5.16
N TYR A 968 -19.19 71.08 6.16
CA TYR A 968 -17.91 70.42 5.91
C TYR A 968 -18.09 68.96 5.50
N ALA A 969 -17.31 68.54 4.51
CA ALA A 969 -17.24 67.15 4.09
C ALA A 969 -16.27 66.35 4.96
N PHE A 970 -16.56 65.06 5.14
CA PHE A 970 -15.60 64.06 5.56
C PHE A 970 -15.33 63.07 4.44
N LYS A 971 -14.11 62.56 4.40
CA LYS A 971 -13.66 61.52 3.48
C LYS A 971 -13.61 60.21 4.23
N PHE A 972 -13.95 59.13 3.53
CA PHE A 972 -13.92 57.79 4.09
C PHE A 972 -13.49 56.80 3.03
N ASP A 973 -13.08 55.63 3.46
CA ASP A 973 -12.96 54.47 2.60
C ASP A 973 -13.30 53.18 3.34
N LEU A 974 -13.46 52.11 2.57
CA LEU A 974 -13.70 50.75 3.04
C LEU A 974 -13.13 49.76 2.03
N LYS A 975 -13.11 48.48 2.39
CA LYS A 975 -12.59 47.42 1.55
C LYS A 975 -13.62 46.37 1.23
N THR A 976 -13.45 45.74 0.08
CA THR A 976 -14.09 44.48 -0.27
C THR A 976 -13.04 43.44 -0.65
N LYS A 977 -13.36 42.16 -0.47
CA LYS A 977 -12.63 41.04 -1.06
C LYS A 977 -13.60 40.09 -1.76
N GLY A 978 -13.19 39.56 -2.90
CA GLY A 978 -14.02 38.72 -3.78
C GLY A 978 -14.28 39.35 -5.14
N ASN A 979 -15.39 38.97 -5.77
CA ASN A 979 -15.77 39.32 -7.15
C ASN A 979 -16.45 40.69 -7.20
N MET A 980 -15.73 41.73 -6.75
CA MET A 980 -16.17 43.14 -6.69
C MET A 980 -15.27 44.03 -7.58
N PHE A 981 -14.76 43.48 -8.68
CA PHE A 981 -13.80 44.11 -9.60
C PHE A 981 -14.36 44.39 -11.02
N GLY A 982 -15.63 44.10 -11.29
CA GLY A 982 -16.33 44.45 -12.53
C GLY A 982 -16.72 45.94 -12.59
N SER A 983 -17.13 46.41 -13.77
CA SER A 983 -17.60 47.80 -13.99
C SER A 983 -19.02 48.06 -13.49
N GLY A 984 -19.83 47.01 -13.32
CA GLY A 984 -21.15 47.09 -12.70
C GLY A 984 -21.13 47.08 -11.16
N ASP A 985 -19.96 46.85 -10.56
CA ASP A 985 -19.85 46.68 -9.11
C ASP A 985 -19.76 48.03 -8.40
N GLY A 986 -20.27 48.08 -7.17
CA GLY A 986 -20.23 49.29 -6.37
C GLY A 986 -20.61 49.08 -4.91
N ILE A 987 -20.47 50.15 -4.14
CA ILE A 987 -20.90 50.21 -2.74
C ILE A 987 -22.10 51.14 -2.65
N HIS A 988 -23.19 50.65 -2.09
CA HIS A 988 -24.38 51.43 -1.78
C HIS A 988 -24.34 51.82 -0.30
N LEU A 989 -24.33 53.12 -0.02
CA LEU A 989 -24.50 53.66 1.32
C LEU A 989 -25.86 54.34 1.42
N LYS A 990 -26.60 54.04 2.49
CA LYS A 990 -27.92 54.61 2.77
C LYS A 990 -27.87 55.46 4.05
N PRO A 991 -27.56 56.77 3.94
CA PRO A 991 -27.59 57.66 5.08
C PRO A 991 -28.99 57.79 5.69
N THR A 992 -29.07 57.74 7.00
CA THR A 992 -30.24 58.08 7.81
C THR A 992 -29.83 59.07 8.90
N PHE A 993 -30.79 59.89 9.34
CA PHE A 993 -30.51 61.02 10.22
C PHE A 993 -31.22 60.86 11.56
N TYR A 994 -30.46 61.06 12.63
CA TYR A 994 -30.99 61.10 13.99
C TYR A 994 -30.63 62.41 14.66
N PHE A 995 -31.43 62.85 15.61
CA PHE A 995 -31.11 63.97 16.48
C PHE A 995 -31.07 63.49 17.93
N THR A 996 -30.15 64.01 18.72
CA THR A 996 -30.17 63.89 20.19
C THR A 996 -29.91 65.25 20.81
N ASP A 997 -30.54 65.52 21.95
CA ASP A 997 -30.32 66.79 22.66
C ASP A 997 -28.90 66.87 23.26
N SER A 998 -28.51 68.06 23.71
CA SER A 998 -27.19 68.30 24.31
C SER A 998 -26.91 67.48 25.58
N LYS A 999 -27.96 66.86 26.18
CA LYS A 999 -27.89 65.97 27.35
C LYS A 999 -27.85 64.49 26.98
N GLY A 1000 -27.97 64.14 25.71
CA GLY A 1000 -27.97 62.76 25.22
C GLY A 1000 -29.26 61.97 25.50
N GLN A 1001 -30.36 62.63 25.92
CA GLN A 1001 -31.57 61.97 26.46
C GLN A 1001 -32.71 61.80 25.45
N LYS A 1002 -32.65 62.43 24.27
CA LYS A 1002 -33.76 62.46 23.28
C LYS A 1002 -33.34 62.01 21.88
N ARG A 1003 -32.67 60.87 21.78
CA ARG A 1003 -32.31 60.30 20.48
C ARG A 1003 -33.57 59.90 19.69
N GLN A 1004 -33.79 60.50 18.51
CA GLN A 1004 -34.92 60.22 17.62
C GLN A 1004 -34.51 60.31 16.15
N GLU A 1005 -35.20 59.59 15.26
CA GLU A 1005 -35.04 59.79 13.81
C GLU A 1005 -35.65 61.13 13.40
N VAL A 1006 -35.05 61.80 12.41
CA VAL A 1006 -35.45 63.15 11.98
C VAL A 1006 -35.56 63.27 10.47
N ASP A 1007 -36.40 64.20 10.02
CA ASP A 1007 -36.35 64.72 8.65
C ASP A 1007 -35.51 65.99 8.63
N VAL A 1008 -34.61 66.08 7.66
CA VAL A 1008 -33.66 67.18 7.50
C VAL A 1008 -33.99 67.95 6.23
N TYR A 1009 -34.09 69.27 6.35
CA TYR A 1009 -34.41 70.16 5.25
C TYR A 1009 -33.28 71.15 5.01
N TYR A 1010 -33.14 71.61 3.77
CA TYR A 1010 -32.16 72.62 3.36
C TYR A 1010 -32.75 73.59 2.34
N HIS A 1011 -32.03 74.66 2.02
CA HIS A 1011 -32.41 75.64 1.00
C HIS A 1011 -31.48 75.53 -0.21
N THR A 1012 -32.03 75.75 -1.41
CA THR A 1012 -31.28 76.22 -2.58
C THR A 1012 -31.68 77.67 -2.88
N ASP A 1013 -31.02 78.28 -3.87
CA ASP A 1013 -31.36 79.64 -4.31
C ASP A 1013 -32.77 79.70 -4.92
N GLU A 1014 -33.26 78.59 -5.48
CA GLU A 1014 -34.56 78.49 -6.15
C GLU A 1014 -35.68 78.01 -5.23
N ARG A 1015 -35.38 77.20 -4.20
CA ARG A 1015 -36.40 76.60 -3.34
C ARG A 1015 -35.96 76.47 -1.89
N LYS A 1016 -36.85 76.89 -0.99
CA LYS A 1016 -36.70 76.74 0.46
C LYS A 1016 -37.30 75.42 0.95
N PHE A 1017 -36.82 74.97 2.10
CA PHE A 1017 -37.24 73.77 2.82
C PHE A 1017 -37.40 72.53 1.92
N ILE A 1018 -36.35 72.17 1.18
CA ILE A 1018 -36.27 70.90 0.45
C ILE A 1018 -35.90 69.81 1.46
N ARG A 1019 -36.73 68.76 1.59
CA ARG A 1019 -36.41 67.62 2.45
C ARG A 1019 -35.37 66.74 1.78
N ILE A 1020 -34.30 66.38 2.48
CA ILE A 1020 -33.32 65.41 1.99
C ILE A 1020 -34.02 64.09 1.65
N GLY A 1021 -33.77 63.56 0.45
CA GLY A 1021 -34.38 62.34 -0.07
C GLY A 1021 -35.84 62.45 -0.54
N SER A 1022 -36.40 63.66 -0.60
CA SER A 1022 -37.69 63.88 -1.27
C SER A 1022 -37.56 63.91 -2.80
N ALA A 1023 -38.68 63.88 -3.52
CA ALA A 1023 -38.70 64.03 -4.98
C ALA A 1023 -38.13 65.40 -5.44
N GLU A 1024 -38.16 66.38 -4.53
CA GLU A 1024 -37.58 67.71 -4.70
C GLU A 1024 -36.06 67.75 -4.51
N ASP A 1025 -35.45 66.74 -3.85
CA ASP A 1025 -34.01 66.68 -3.62
C ASP A 1025 -33.26 66.25 -4.90
N LYS A 1026 -32.94 67.28 -5.70
CA LYS A 1026 -32.24 67.12 -6.98
C LYS A 1026 -30.74 67.33 -6.88
N VAL A 1027 -30.21 67.68 -5.71
CA VAL A 1027 -28.76 67.92 -5.54
C VAL A 1027 -28.01 66.61 -5.69
N ARG A 1028 -26.90 66.66 -6.41
CA ARG A 1028 -26.02 65.50 -6.64
C ARG A 1028 -24.68 65.73 -5.99
N ARG A 1029 -24.12 64.64 -5.48
CA ARG A 1029 -22.84 64.55 -4.79
C ARG A 1029 -21.82 64.00 -5.77
N SER A 1030 -20.65 64.60 -5.80
CA SER A 1030 -19.52 64.14 -6.59
C SER A 1030 -18.24 64.17 -5.76
N MET A 1031 -17.25 63.40 -6.16
CA MET A 1031 -15.91 63.43 -5.56
C MET A 1031 -14.82 63.15 -6.60
N GLU A 1032 -13.60 63.56 -6.30
CA GLU A 1032 -12.40 63.23 -7.07
C GLU A 1032 -11.63 62.12 -6.35
N LEU A 1033 -11.20 61.08 -7.09
CA LEU A 1033 -10.40 59.98 -6.55
C LEU A 1033 -8.97 60.47 -6.25
N ASN A 1034 -8.33 61.13 -7.22
CA ASN A 1034 -7.00 61.72 -7.08
C ASN A 1034 -7.07 63.16 -6.53
N ALA A 1035 -7.79 63.33 -5.43
CA ALA A 1035 -7.86 64.60 -4.72
C ALA A 1035 -6.68 64.75 -3.76
N ARG A 1036 -6.13 65.97 -3.66
CA ARG A 1036 -4.98 66.31 -2.80
C ARG A 1036 -5.04 65.72 -1.38
N LEU A 1037 -6.20 65.79 -0.73
CA LEU A 1037 -6.36 65.33 0.66
C LEU A 1037 -6.61 63.82 0.77
N ARG A 1038 -6.87 63.07 -0.30
CA ARG A 1038 -7.02 61.61 -0.20
C ARG A 1038 -5.69 60.87 -0.11
N ASN A 1039 -4.62 61.45 -0.66
CA ASN A 1039 -3.28 60.83 -0.71
C ASN A 1039 -3.29 59.40 -1.26
N VAL A 1040 -4.16 59.13 -2.25
CA VAL A 1040 -4.08 57.87 -3.00
C VAL A 1040 -2.80 57.94 -3.85
N PRO A 1041 -1.84 57.02 -3.70
CA PRO A 1041 -0.64 57.04 -4.53
C PRO A 1041 -1.01 56.95 -6.01
N GLU A 1042 -0.44 57.80 -6.85
CA GLU A 1042 -0.77 57.80 -8.29
C GLU A 1042 -0.49 56.42 -8.91
N GLN A 1043 0.60 55.77 -8.51
CA GLN A 1043 0.93 54.41 -8.95
C GLN A 1043 -0.18 53.40 -8.64
N ARG A 1044 -0.86 53.50 -7.48
CA ARG A 1044 -1.99 52.61 -7.13
C ARG A 1044 -3.18 52.78 -8.06
N ILE A 1045 -3.40 53.98 -8.58
CA ILE A 1045 -4.44 54.25 -9.59
C ILE A 1045 -4.04 53.63 -10.93
N LEU A 1046 -2.77 53.79 -11.33
CA LEU A 1046 -2.23 53.22 -12.57
C LEU A 1046 -2.25 51.69 -12.54
N ASP A 1047 -1.82 51.07 -11.44
CA ASP A 1047 -1.81 49.62 -11.25
C ASP A 1047 -3.23 49.05 -11.27
N ALA A 1048 -4.19 49.73 -10.63
CA ALA A 1048 -5.59 49.33 -10.66
C ALA A 1048 -6.17 49.41 -12.08
N ALA A 1049 -5.87 50.47 -12.83
CA ALA A 1049 -6.27 50.60 -14.23
C ALA A 1049 -5.64 49.52 -15.10
N GLY A 1050 -4.35 49.21 -14.89
CA GLY A 1050 -3.64 48.14 -15.58
C GLY A 1050 -4.24 46.77 -15.30
N ALA A 1051 -4.46 46.41 -14.04
CA ALA A 1051 -5.07 45.13 -13.69
C ALA A 1051 -6.52 45.02 -14.18
N PHE A 1052 -7.31 46.12 -14.13
CA PHE A 1052 -8.63 46.13 -14.75
C PHE A 1052 -8.53 45.88 -16.26
N TYR A 1053 -7.58 46.54 -16.94
CA TYR A 1053 -7.32 46.30 -18.35
C TYR A 1053 -7.01 44.84 -18.63
N GLU A 1054 -6.10 44.21 -17.88
CA GLU A 1054 -5.75 42.79 -18.09
C GLU A 1054 -6.95 41.85 -17.91
N LEU A 1055 -7.82 42.11 -16.93
CA LEU A 1055 -9.00 41.27 -16.67
C LEU A 1055 -10.07 41.38 -17.76
N PHE A 1056 -10.18 42.56 -18.35
CA PHE A 1056 -11.25 42.91 -19.27
C PHE A 1056 -10.69 43.27 -20.66
N ALA A 1057 -9.47 42.84 -20.97
CA ALA A 1057 -8.74 43.23 -22.18
C ALA A 1057 -9.55 42.90 -23.45
N SER A 1058 -10.26 41.77 -23.44
CA SER A 1058 -11.15 41.34 -24.52
C SER A 1058 -12.35 42.27 -24.76
N SER A 1059 -12.67 43.14 -23.81
CA SER A 1059 -13.78 44.10 -23.87
C SER A 1059 -13.35 45.57 -23.96
N ILE A 1060 -12.03 45.85 -23.99
CA ILE A 1060 -11.48 47.21 -24.04
C ILE A 1060 -10.79 47.43 -25.38
N SER A 1061 -11.26 48.41 -26.14
CA SER A 1061 -10.76 48.71 -27.50
C SER A 1061 -9.56 49.66 -27.54
N THR A 1062 -9.29 50.39 -26.45
CA THR A 1062 -8.13 51.29 -26.35
C THR A 1062 -6.87 50.50 -26.00
N SER A 1063 -5.68 50.98 -26.38
CA SER A 1063 -4.44 50.32 -25.96
C SER A 1063 -4.28 50.39 -24.44
N ARG A 1064 -3.59 49.40 -23.84
CA ARG A 1064 -3.32 49.37 -22.40
C ARG A 1064 -2.81 50.72 -21.86
N GLN A 1065 -1.82 51.30 -22.53
CA GLN A 1065 -1.23 52.57 -22.11
C GLN A 1065 -2.25 53.71 -22.20
N ALA A 1066 -3.00 53.82 -23.31
CA ALA A 1066 -4.02 54.85 -23.48
C ALA A 1066 -5.15 54.70 -22.46
N TYR A 1067 -5.55 53.47 -22.14
CA TYR A 1067 -6.54 53.17 -21.12
C TYR A 1067 -6.10 53.60 -19.73
N ILE A 1068 -4.87 53.27 -19.35
CA ILE A 1068 -4.28 53.67 -18.06
C ILE A 1068 -4.20 55.21 -17.96
N GLU A 1069 -3.79 55.89 -19.03
CA GLU A 1069 -3.73 57.36 -19.08
C GLU A 1069 -5.11 58.01 -19.03
N GLU A 1070 -6.12 57.44 -19.70
CA GLU A 1070 -7.50 57.89 -19.61
C GLU A 1070 -8.06 57.71 -18.20
N TRP A 1071 -7.84 56.54 -17.59
CA TRP A 1071 -8.26 56.27 -16.21
C TRP A 1071 -7.60 57.23 -15.22
N ALA A 1072 -6.29 57.49 -15.37
CA ALA A 1072 -5.56 58.44 -14.53
C ALA A 1072 -6.08 59.88 -14.68
N ARG A 1073 -6.44 60.29 -15.91
CA ARG A 1073 -7.10 61.59 -16.16
C ARG A 1073 -8.51 61.63 -15.58
N ALA A 1074 -9.28 60.56 -15.69
CA ALA A 1074 -10.62 60.45 -15.13
C ALA A 1074 -10.60 60.51 -13.59
N ALA A 1075 -9.59 59.92 -12.95
CA ALA A 1075 -9.42 59.97 -11.49
C ALA A 1075 -9.22 61.40 -10.95
N LYS A 1076 -8.75 62.34 -11.78
CA LYS A 1076 -8.58 63.78 -11.45
C LYS A 1076 -9.85 64.61 -11.71
N LYS A 1077 -10.94 64.00 -12.20
CA LYS A 1077 -12.22 64.68 -12.48
C LYS A 1077 -13.30 64.29 -11.46
N PRO A 1078 -14.27 65.17 -11.18
CA PRO A 1078 -15.40 64.84 -10.32
C PRO A 1078 -16.23 63.66 -10.88
N THR A 1079 -16.38 62.62 -10.07
CA THR A 1079 -17.25 61.45 -10.31
C THR A 1079 -18.51 61.57 -9.46
N THR A 1080 -19.70 61.43 -10.06
CA THR A 1080 -20.97 61.44 -9.34
C THR A 1080 -21.11 60.19 -8.47
N ILE A 1081 -21.41 60.39 -7.19
CA ILE A 1081 -21.54 59.34 -6.16
C ILE A 1081 -22.91 59.31 -5.48
N GLY A 1082 -23.91 60.04 -6.01
CA GLY A 1082 -25.30 59.95 -5.54
C GLY A 1082 -25.87 61.28 -5.02
N SER A 1083 -26.67 61.21 -3.96
CA SER A 1083 -27.40 62.33 -3.31
C SER A 1083 -27.13 62.34 -1.79
N TYR A 1084 -27.81 63.19 -1.02
CA TYR A 1084 -27.65 63.23 0.44
C TYR A 1084 -28.25 62.01 1.16
N SER A 1085 -29.26 61.36 0.58
CA SER A 1085 -29.95 60.19 1.18
C SER A 1085 -29.61 58.86 0.50
N ASP A 1086 -28.85 58.89 -0.60
CA ASP A 1086 -28.59 57.72 -1.43
C ASP A 1086 -27.22 57.86 -2.10
N LEU A 1087 -26.20 57.20 -1.55
CA LEU A 1087 -24.84 57.23 -2.09
C LEU A 1087 -24.50 55.92 -2.77
N PHE A 1088 -23.93 56.00 -3.96
CA PHE A 1088 -23.42 54.86 -4.70
C PHE A 1088 -21.99 55.15 -5.14
N LEU A 1089 -21.03 54.38 -4.64
CA LEU A 1089 -19.63 54.46 -5.05
C LEU A 1089 -19.43 53.56 -6.27
N PRO A 1090 -19.30 54.11 -7.49
CA PRO A 1090 -19.06 53.32 -8.69
C PRO A 1090 -17.60 52.86 -8.78
N TYR A 1091 -17.32 51.94 -9.70
CA TYR A 1091 -15.97 51.40 -9.91
C TYR A 1091 -14.88 52.47 -10.15
N HIS A 1092 -15.23 53.65 -10.66
CA HIS A 1092 -14.30 54.76 -10.91
C HIS A 1092 -13.64 55.33 -9.64
N VAL A 1093 -14.24 55.10 -8.46
CA VAL A 1093 -13.70 55.59 -7.18
C VAL A 1093 -13.10 54.46 -6.32
N ARG A 1094 -12.59 53.41 -6.96
CA ARG A 1094 -11.88 52.30 -6.29
C ARG A 1094 -10.45 52.12 -6.78
N THR A 1095 -9.63 51.47 -5.97
CA THR A 1095 -8.34 50.90 -6.38
C THR A 1095 -8.24 49.42 -6.00
N PHE A 1096 -7.21 48.75 -6.48
CA PHE A 1096 -6.92 47.34 -6.19
C PHE A 1096 -5.70 47.20 -5.27
N MET A 1097 -5.70 46.16 -4.45
CA MET A 1097 -4.69 45.94 -3.41
C MET A 1097 -4.54 44.48 -2.96
N GLY A 1098 -4.92 43.54 -3.81
CA GLY A 1098 -4.65 42.12 -3.58
C GLY A 1098 -3.15 41.77 -3.72
N PRO A 1099 -2.79 40.49 -3.57
CA PRO A 1099 -1.41 40.05 -3.72
C PRO A 1099 -0.93 40.16 -5.18
N THR A 1100 0.30 40.63 -5.35
CA THR A 1100 1.02 40.66 -6.65
C THR A 1100 1.99 39.50 -6.79
N SER A 1101 2.51 38.98 -5.67
CA SER A 1101 3.28 37.72 -5.66
C SER A 1101 2.32 36.54 -5.56
N VAL A 1102 2.14 35.83 -6.67
CA VAL A 1102 1.22 34.68 -6.77
C VAL A 1102 1.92 33.44 -7.33
N PRO A 1103 1.44 32.23 -7.00
CA PRO A 1103 1.96 30.99 -7.57
C PRO A 1103 1.85 30.95 -9.10
N THR A 1104 2.73 30.16 -9.72
CA THR A 1104 2.65 29.87 -11.15
C THR A 1104 1.27 29.29 -11.51
N GLY A 1105 0.67 29.80 -12.60
CA GLY A 1105 -0.67 29.41 -13.05
C GLY A 1105 -1.81 30.26 -12.48
N VAL A 1106 -1.54 31.12 -11.50
CA VAL A 1106 -2.51 32.10 -10.98
C VAL A 1106 -2.35 33.43 -11.74
N SER A 1107 -3.46 34.03 -12.16
CA SER A 1107 -3.46 35.36 -12.79
C SER A 1107 -3.16 36.44 -11.74
N GLU A 1108 -2.02 37.12 -11.89
CA GLU A 1108 -1.64 38.25 -11.04
C GLU A 1108 -2.69 39.36 -11.08
N ALA A 1109 -3.23 39.68 -12.26
CA ALA A 1109 -4.29 40.69 -12.38
C ALA A 1109 -5.56 40.28 -11.61
N ARG A 1110 -5.95 39.00 -11.65
CA ARG A 1110 -7.12 38.49 -10.90
C ARG A 1110 -6.87 38.48 -9.40
N ALA A 1111 -5.65 38.18 -8.98
CA ALA A 1111 -5.29 38.20 -7.58
C ALA A 1111 -5.16 39.61 -7.03
N PHE A 1112 -4.50 40.52 -7.73
CA PHE A 1112 -4.39 41.92 -7.36
C PHE A 1112 -5.76 42.60 -7.28
N SER A 1113 -6.64 42.31 -8.22
CA SER A 1113 -8.02 42.83 -8.22
C SER A 1113 -8.94 42.17 -7.21
N SER A 1114 -8.55 41.10 -6.51
CA SER A 1114 -9.42 40.37 -5.57
C SER A 1114 -9.73 41.13 -4.28
N ILE A 1115 -8.92 42.13 -3.93
CA ILE A 1115 -9.16 43.06 -2.83
C ILE A 1115 -9.28 44.46 -3.41
N GLN A 1116 -10.38 45.13 -3.11
CA GLN A 1116 -10.68 46.47 -3.62
C GLN A 1116 -10.82 47.45 -2.46
N GLN A 1117 -10.27 48.65 -2.61
CA GLN A 1117 -10.46 49.76 -1.68
C GLN A 1117 -11.34 50.82 -2.36
N TRP A 1118 -12.45 51.16 -1.72
CA TRP A 1118 -13.49 52.05 -2.23
C TRP A 1118 -13.47 53.37 -1.48
N TYR A 1119 -13.38 54.48 -2.21
CA TYR A 1119 -13.25 55.82 -1.64
C TYR A 1119 -14.56 56.59 -1.75
N GLY A 1120 -14.92 57.30 -0.68
CA GLY A 1120 -16.14 58.09 -0.60
C GLY A 1120 -15.94 59.48 -0.03
N GLU A 1121 -16.96 60.33 -0.20
CA GLU A 1121 -17.06 61.66 0.41
C GLU A 1121 -18.50 61.91 0.84
N TYR A 1122 -18.71 62.42 2.05
CA TYR A 1122 -20.04 62.78 2.52
C TYR A 1122 -20.03 64.06 3.34
N ASN A 1123 -21.15 64.78 3.27
CA ASN A 1123 -21.25 66.20 3.52
C ASN A 1123 -22.75 66.52 3.54
N LEU A 1124 -23.19 67.30 4.53
CA LEU A 1124 -24.53 67.88 4.56
C LEU A 1124 -24.47 69.35 4.12
N PRO A 1125 -25.55 69.93 3.59
CA PRO A 1125 -25.63 71.38 3.37
C PRO A 1125 -25.24 72.16 4.64
N ALA A 1126 -24.68 73.36 4.47
CA ALA A 1126 -24.19 74.14 5.60
C ALA A 1126 -25.32 74.57 6.55
N LYS A 1127 -26.44 75.05 6.03
CA LYS A 1127 -27.60 75.42 6.87
C LYS A 1127 -28.68 74.36 6.77
N LEU A 1128 -29.04 73.76 7.90
CA LEU A 1128 -30.03 72.70 8.01
C LEU A 1128 -31.20 73.11 8.89
N TYR A 1129 -32.36 72.52 8.60
CA TYR A 1129 -33.57 72.66 9.39
C TYR A 1129 -34.08 71.26 9.75
N ILE A 1130 -34.01 70.93 11.04
CA ILE A 1130 -34.20 69.57 11.54
C ILE A 1130 -35.53 69.50 12.29
N VAL A 1131 -36.37 68.53 11.95
CA VAL A 1131 -37.65 68.27 12.63
C VAL A 1131 -37.80 66.78 12.93
N PRO A 1132 -38.64 66.37 13.89
CA PRO A 1132 -38.96 64.96 14.11
C PRO A 1132 -39.41 64.27 12.81
N LYS A 1133 -39.09 62.98 12.65
CA LYS A 1133 -39.46 62.21 11.45
C LYS A 1133 -40.96 62.32 11.17
N GLY A 1134 -41.34 62.62 9.93
CA GLY A 1134 -42.73 62.74 9.50
C GLY A 1134 -43.41 64.06 9.90
N PHE A 1135 -42.68 65.01 10.49
CA PHE A 1135 -43.21 66.34 10.78
C PHE A 1135 -43.46 67.11 9.47
N ASP A 1136 -44.73 67.42 9.24
CA ASP A 1136 -45.19 68.06 8.00
C ASP A 1136 -45.09 69.60 8.11
N LEU A 1137 -44.09 70.15 7.42
CA LEU A 1137 -43.88 71.61 7.34
C LEU A 1137 -45.02 72.33 6.60
N SER A 1138 -45.72 71.67 5.67
CA SER A 1138 -46.81 72.29 4.90
C SER A 1138 -48.04 72.62 5.77
N LYS A 1139 -48.18 71.94 6.91
CA LYS A 1139 -49.24 72.17 7.91
C LYS A 1139 -48.91 73.26 8.93
N GLN A 1140 -47.71 73.85 8.86
CA GLN A 1140 -47.31 74.92 9.76
C GLN A 1140 -47.63 76.28 9.13
N PHE A 1141 -48.45 77.09 9.80
CA PHE A 1141 -48.84 78.41 9.32
C PHE A 1141 -47.70 79.43 9.46
N SER A 1142 -47.34 80.12 8.38
CA SER A 1142 -46.48 81.33 8.35
C SER A 1142 -45.23 81.28 9.24
N PHE A 1143 -44.39 80.26 9.08
CA PHE A 1143 -43.14 80.12 9.82
C PHE A 1143 -41.93 80.70 9.05
N ASN A 1144 -40.82 80.91 9.76
CA ASN A 1144 -39.54 81.32 9.17
C ASN A 1144 -38.40 80.42 9.66
N ASP A 1145 -37.18 80.68 9.20
CA ASP A 1145 -35.94 79.95 9.56
C ASP A 1145 -35.67 79.85 11.08
N LYS A 1146 -36.32 80.69 11.90
CA LYS A 1146 -36.18 80.75 13.37
C LYS A 1146 -37.31 80.07 14.12
N ALA A 1147 -38.20 79.34 13.43
CA ALA A 1147 -39.33 78.67 14.07
C ALA A 1147 -38.87 77.76 15.25
N PRO A 1148 -39.61 77.73 16.37
CA PRO A 1148 -39.18 77.05 17.60
C PRO A 1148 -39.25 75.52 17.51
N PHE A 1149 -40.01 74.97 16.55
CA PHE A 1149 -40.12 73.53 16.35
C PHE A 1149 -38.89 72.91 15.67
N PHE A 1150 -38.00 73.72 15.08
CA PHE A 1150 -36.74 73.21 14.54
C PHE A 1150 -35.78 72.85 15.69
N LEU A 1151 -35.28 71.62 15.65
CA LEU A 1151 -34.36 71.06 16.63
C LEU A 1151 -32.96 71.67 16.43
N ARG A 1152 -32.47 72.42 17.42
CA ARG A 1152 -31.16 73.13 17.35
C ARG A 1152 -30.23 72.83 18.53
N ASP A 1153 -30.77 72.67 19.74
CA ASP A 1153 -29.97 72.37 20.95
C ASP A 1153 -29.61 70.88 21.03
N GLY A 1154 -28.52 70.50 20.36
CA GLY A 1154 -28.04 69.12 20.35
C GLY A 1154 -27.18 68.78 19.16
N PHE A 1155 -27.24 67.50 18.76
CA PHE A 1155 -26.42 66.94 17.69
C PHE A 1155 -27.29 66.24 16.65
N LEU A 1156 -26.99 66.53 15.38
CA LEU A 1156 -27.44 65.74 14.24
C LEU A 1156 -26.44 64.60 14.01
N ILE A 1157 -26.92 63.37 13.96
CA ILE A 1157 -26.14 62.16 13.81
C ILE A 1157 -26.38 61.61 12.41
N VAL A 1158 -25.29 61.40 11.66
CA VAL A 1158 -25.32 60.68 10.39
C VAL A 1158 -25.05 59.21 10.68
N ASN A 1159 -26.04 58.38 10.38
CA ASN A 1159 -25.97 56.93 10.44
C ASN A 1159 -25.96 56.38 9.01
N VAL A 1160 -25.15 55.37 8.70
CA VAL A 1160 -25.06 54.77 7.37
C VAL A 1160 -25.25 53.26 7.42
N ASP A 1161 -26.10 52.75 6.53
CA ASP A 1161 -26.09 51.33 6.18
C ASP A 1161 -25.26 51.11 4.91
N ILE A 1162 -24.50 50.02 4.85
CA ILE A 1162 -23.51 49.77 3.80
C ILE A 1162 -23.76 48.39 3.18
N GLU A 1163 -23.91 48.39 1.87
CA GLU A 1163 -24.22 47.21 1.07
C GLU A 1163 -23.36 47.17 -0.19
N THR A 1164 -22.99 45.98 -0.65
CA THR A 1164 -22.32 45.81 -1.94
C THR A 1164 -23.33 45.50 -3.04
N VAL A 1165 -23.06 45.98 -4.26
CA VAL A 1165 -23.85 45.72 -5.45
C VAL A 1165 -22.93 45.09 -6.50
N ARG A 1166 -23.39 44.02 -7.14
CA ARG A 1166 -22.70 43.39 -8.27
C ARG A 1166 -23.49 43.55 -9.56
N ASP A 1167 -22.78 43.64 -10.69
CA ASP A 1167 -23.35 43.66 -12.05
C ASP A 1167 -24.46 44.72 -12.25
N GLY A 1168 -24.37 45.85 -11.56
CA GLY A 1168 -25.33 46.95 -11.66
C GLY A 1168 -26.73 46.64 -11.07
N GLN A 1169 -26.91 45.52 -10.36
CA GLN A 1169 -28.20 45.11 -9.79
C GLN A 1169 -28.58 45.88 -8.52
N LYS A 1170 -28.87 47.18 -8.68
CA LYS A 1170 -29.33 48.04 -7.58
C LYS A 1170 -30.60 47.47 -6.93
N GLY A 1171 -30.62 47.38 -5.60
CA GLY A 1171 -31.72 46.79 -4.83
C GLY A 1171 -31.59 45.28 -4.57
N LYS A 1172 -30.57 44.62 -5.13
CA LYS A 1172 -30.19 43.23 -4.79
C LYS A 1172 -28.78 43.23 -4.19
N SER A 1173 -28.71 43.55 -2.91
CA SER A 1173 -27.46 43.65 -2.16
C SER A 1173 -26.75 42.29 -2.17
N HIS A 1174 -25.46 42.27 -2.55
CA HIS A 1174 -24.66 41.04 -2.56
C HIS A 1174 -24.20 40.70 -1.13
N LEU A 1175 -23.49 41.63 -0.49
CA LEU A 1175 -23.05 41.57 0.91
C LEU A 1175 -23.59 42.76 1.70
N GLN A 1176 -23.81 42.58 3.01
CA GLN A 1176 -24.24 43.65 3.91
C GLN A 1176 -23.30 43.78 5.10
N TYR A 1177 -23.01 45.03 5.48
CA TYR A 1177 -22.08 45.32 6.58
C TYR A 1177 -22.75 45.18 7.96
N ILE A 1178 -24.00 45.64 8.09
CA ILE A 1178 -24.72 45.70 9.38
C ILE A 1178 -25.87 44.70 9.44
N GLN A 1179 -26.67 44.61 8.36
CA GLN A 1179 -27.94 43.89 8.34
C GLN A 1179 -27.88 42.50 7.69
N ALA A 1180 -26.69 41.90 7.55
CA ALA A 1180 -26.60 40.53 7.06
C ALA A 1180 -27.28 39.54 8.05
N PRO A 1181 -28.01 38.51 7.57
CA PRO A 1181 -28.78 37.63 8.45
C PRO A 1181 -27.94 36.81 9.45
N LEU A 1182 -26.67 36.55 9.14
CA LEU A 1182 -25.79 35.68 9.94
C LEU A 1182 -24.68 36.44 10.68
N THR A 1183 -24.46 37.71 10.36
CA THR A 1183 -23.33 38.46 10.93
C THR A 1183 -23.56 39.97 10.89
N ASN A 1184 -22.88 40.70 11.78
CA ASN A 1184 -22.86 42.16 11.79
C ASN A 1184 -21.39 42.60 11.90
N GLN A 1185 -20.84 43.05 10.78
CA GLN A 1185 -19.42 43.42 10.66
C GLN A 1185 -19.10 44.66 11.50
N TRP A 1186 -20.06 45.58 11.65
CA TRP A 1186 -19.88 46.79 12.47
C TRP A 1186 -19.61 46.45 13.94
N LYS A 1187 -20.36 45.49 14.49
CA LYS A 1187 -20.11 44.93 15.83
C LYS A 1187 -18.83 44.12 15.90
N ARG A 1188 -18.53 43.31 14.87
CA ARG A 1188 -17.32 42.46 14.81
C ARG A 1188 -16.04 43.31 14.90
N GLU A 1189 -16.03 44.47 14.24
CA GLU A 1189 -14.94 45.46 14.28
C GLU A 1189 -14.90 46.28 15.59
N GLY A 1190 -15.81 46.00 16.52
CA GLY A 1190 -15.75 46.48 17.90
C GLY A 1190 -16.42 47.84 18.11
N SER A 1191 -17.53 48.11 17.42
CA SER A 1191 -18.39 49.24 17.73
C SER A 1191 -18.84 49.23 19.20
N ARG A 1192 -19.11 50.42 19.74
CA ARG A 1192 -19.63 50.56 21.12
C ARG A 1192 -21.11 50.90 21.12
N PRO A 1193 -21.88 50.41 22.09
CA PRO A 1193 -23.30 50.75 22.21
C PRO A 1193 -23.53 52.16 22.76
N GLN A 1194 -22.53 52.76 23.42
CA GLN A 1194 -22.60 54.10 23.97
C GLN A 1194 -21.20 54.71 24.16
N PHE A 1195 -21.15 56.02 24.35
CA PHE A 1195 -19.95 56.71 24.81
C PHE A 1195 -20.30 57.78 25.85
N THR A 1196 -19.31 58.15 26.68
CA THR A 1196 -19.39 59.31 27.56
C THR A 1196 -18.47 60.39 27.02
N ASP A 1197 -18.99 61.60 26.87
CA ASP A 1197 -18.23 62.75 26.38
C ASP A 1197 -17.26 63.28 27.47
N PRO A 1198 -16.34 64.21 27.14
CA PRO A 1198 -15.41 64.77 28.12
C PRO A 1198 -16.06 65.58 29.27
N TYR A 1199 -17.38 65.77 29.26
CA TYR A 1199 -18.15 66.51 30.25
C TYR A 1199 -19.05 65.59 31.10
N GLY A 1200 -18.96 64.27 30.94
CA GLY A 1200 -19.73 63.28 31.69
C GLY A 1200 -21.12 62.97 31.12
N VAL A 1201 -21.47 63.50 29.93
CA VAL A 1201 -22.74 63.21 29.27
C VAL A 1201 -22.64 61.91 28.49
N THR A 1202 -23.57 60.98 28.71
CA THR A 1202 -23.59 59.68 28.03
C THR A 1202 -24.56 59.69 26.85
N PHE A 1203 -24.08 59.25 25.69
CA PHE A 1203 -24.83 59.18 24.45
C PHE A 1203 -24.97 57.73 23.98
N GLN A 1204 -26.19 57.35 23.60
CA GLN A 1204 -26.48 56.04 23.02
C GLN A 1204 -26.12 56.02 21.52
N LEU A 1205 -25.45 54.95 21.09
CA LEU A 1205 -25.02 54.72 19.71
C LEU A 1205 -25.86 53.63 19.04
N LYS A 1206 -26.02 53.76 17.73
CA LYS A 1206 -26.50 52.69 16.86
C LYS A 1206 -25.39 52.25 15.92
N ASP A 1207 -25.42 50.99 15.49
CA ASP A 1207 -24.54 50.53 14.41
C ASP A 1207 -24.76 51.40 13.17
N GLY A 1208 -23.66 51.78 12.53
CA GLY A 1208 -23.66 52.72 11.40
C GLY A 1208 -23.49 54.19 11.80
N ASP A 1209 -23.47 54.57 13.08
CA ASP A 1209 -23.21 55.97 13.48
C ASP A 1209 -21.80 56.41 13.10
N VAL A 1210 -21.67 57.39 12.19
CA VAL A 1210 -20.38 57.86 11.67
C VAL A 1210 -19.97 59.20 12.26
N MET A 1211 -20.92 60.15 12.35
CA MET A 1211 -20.59 61.56 12.59
C MET A 1211 -21.66 62.24 13.44
N PHE A 1212 -21.24 63.00 14.46
CA PHE A 1212 -22.10 63.87 15.26
C PHE A 1212 -21.81 65.33 14.90
N TYR A 1213 -22.73 65.96 14.18
CA TYR A 1213 -22.69 67.36 13.84
C TYR A 1213 -23.39 68.21 14.90
N ARG A 1214 -22.86 69.39 15.20
CA ARG A 1214 -23.59 70.40 15.98
C ARG A 1214 -24.81 70.88 15.19
N ALA A 1215 -26.00 70.79 15.78
CA ALA A 1215 -27.24 71.20 15.12
C ALA A 1215 -27.43 72.73 15.09
N ASP A 1216 -26.70 73.45 15.93
CA ASP A 1216 -26.71 74.91 16.06
C ASP A 1216 -25.55 75.61 15.34
N GLN A 1217 -24.64 74.86 14.71
CA GLN A 1217 -23.45 75.41 14.05
C GLN A 1217 -23.28 74.89 12.63
N SER A 1218 -22.71 75.74 11.77
CA SER A 1218 -22.45 75.48 10.37
C SER A 1218 -21.10 76.02 9.92
N SER A 1219 -20.63 75.56 8.77
CA SER A 1219 -19.43 76.09 8.14
C SER A 1219 -19.56 77.59 7.79
N VAL A 1220 -20.78 78.13 7.64
CA VAL A 1220 -21.00 79.57 7.40
C VAL A 1220 -20.52 80.42 8.57
N ASP A 1221 -20.58 79.88 9.79
CA ASP A 1221 -20.16 80.60 11.01
C ASP A 1221 -18.64 80.85 11.04
N ASP A 1222 -17.85 80.14 10.23
CA ASP A 1222 -16.40 80.29 10.14
C ASP A 1222 -15.94 81.33 9.10
N PHE A 1223 -16.82 81.73 8.17
CA PHE A 1223 -16.48 82.60 7.02
C PHE A 1223 -17.29 83.91 7.00
N GLY A 1224 -17.77 84.37 8.15
CA GLY A 1224 -18.54 85.61 8.27
C GLY A 1224 -17.85 86.81 7.60
N VAL A 1225 -18.55 87.42 6.64
CA VAL A 1225 -18.13 88.64 5.94
C VAL A 1225 -18.13 89.80 6.93
N THR A 1226 -16.96 90.35 7.25
CA THR A 1226 -16.84 91.71 7.81
C THR A 1226 -17.14 92.72 6.70
N GLY A 1227 -18.42 92.91 6.42
CA GLY A 1227 -18.93 94.01 5.62
C GLY A 1227 -19.80 94.87 6.52
N THR A 1228 -19.29 96.03 6.92
CA THR A 1228 -20.10 97.09 7.51
C THR A 1228 -21.15 97.54 6.50
N HIS A 1229 -22.42 97.38 6.85
CA HIS A 1229 -23.46 98.32 6.45
C HIS A 1229 -23.91 99.08 7.69
#